data_AF-A0A416RXX7-F1
#
_entry.id   AF-A0A416RXX7-F1
#
_cell.length_a   1.000
_cell.length_b   1.000
_cell.length_c   1.000
_cell.angle_alpha   90.00
_cell.angle_beta   90.00
_cell.angle_gamma   90.00
#
_symmetry.space_group_name_H-M   'P 1'
#
loop_
_entity.id
_entity.type
_entity.pdbx_description
1 polymer ?
#
loop_
_entity_poly.entity_id
_entity_poly.type
_entity_poly.pdbx_seq_one_letter_code
_entity_poly.pdbx_strand_id
1 'polypeptide(L)'
;MKQETIQGCKIELMYLSNENIHFHQDLELLYVVENGVSVKEEQEYQIGKDDIAVINPNQHHTLFNCCNTIVFRILIPYRLLRKLVRDEYIIFRCNSVLYPSQEDKKLRALIETLILRYLNIEESDLSEMASILFQIIHQLSANYKLDKNSMKLYVKEHMSEKIDRILNYIHHHYFETLSLTDVADHFQVSESYLSRYFKNKTGQNFVNYLNEVRIENAANELCQTDATITNIAVDSGFSTPSVLNRIFKKKYGITPSEFRKRMEEFTHNEKIENDKVEELRKNLYEKIENREEDQNIKKVAIKVQTNHVQWMNHNEIINIGEASCVSEAAIQEHILFLKQVLDIKYVRIWNLFSEKFMISTDFSGKNFNFESLDRIFDFFVQNKILLLLDFGKRNRVIMAGRNNELYSANMQYNLKTIDEWKNLMEHLIKHLIRRYDKGVLEKWIYEFPWNKEPYYEKDYVYIDAYEAGWKIIKSNLGNGRVAGLSPHGEINEVQFQNVIHDLKTRGIFPEIFTVKIFADYSHKMMEDYSLQMGNDYLYARKYMEKVHALLKNENIECKICISEWSNSVSNRNILQDSCARGTYIIKFILSIWKLADMIGFWHGSDAVDTFYDSRKLIYGGGGLLTKDGIKKPSFYAFEFMKKLGRDILRIGNNYIVTRDSANTITCLCFNHRDYSYYYYLKKENEHLDLSKVFQSEEKEKIEFTIEELDDNKEYMIKEEVINSHFGSIMDEWRLLGNQEELGKEEIHYLKNICIPKIYIHHERSENHKIKFQVELEPHEMRMVYINEY
;
A
#
# COMPACT_ATOMS: atom_id res chain seq x y z
N MET A 1 -5.43 -1.34 39.30
CA MET A 1 -4.71 -1.94 38.16
C MET A 1 -5.63 -1.89 36.97
N LYS A 2 -5.14 -1.40 35.84
CA LYS A 2 -5.79 -1.61 34.54
C LYS A 2 -4.91 -2.55 33.71
N GLN A 3 -4.48 -3.70 34.23
CA GLN A 3 -3.75 -4.64 33.37
C GLN A 3 -4.69 -5.05 32.24
N GLU A 4 -4.29 -4.79 30.99
CA GLU A 4 -5.12 -5.09 29.82
C GLU A 4 -4.41 -6.10 28.94
N THR A 5 -5.20 -7.04 28.41
CA THR A 5 -4.72 -8.02 27.44
C THR A 5 -5.34 -7.72 26.07
N ILE A 6 -4.52 -7.35 25.10
CA ILE A 6 -4.95 -7.05 23.73
C ILE A 6 -4.31 -8.06 22.78
N GLN A 7 -5.13 -8.95 22.19
CA GLN A 7 -4.65 -9.98 21.25
C GLN A 7 -3.53 -10.88 21.83
N GLY A 8 -3.53 -11.08 23.15
CA GLY A 8 -2.51 -11.83 23.88
C GLY A 8 -1.31 -11.01 24.36
N CYS A 9 -1.14 -9.76 23.90
CA CYS A 9 -0.16 -8.84 24.47
C CYS A 9 -0.64 -8.31 25.81
N LYS A 10 0.25 -8.28 26.81
CA LYS A 10 -0.03 -7.65 28.11
C LYS A 10 0.57 -6.25 28.14
N ILE A 11 -0.22 -5.29 28.59
CA ILE A 11 0.18 -3.89 28.68
C ILE A 11 -0.09 -3.40 30.10
N GLU A 12 0.95 -2.84 30.73
CA GLU A 12 0.93 -2.46 32.14
C GLU A 12 1.64 -1.12 32.38
N LEU A 13 0.99 -0.23 33.12
CA LEU A 13 1.61 0.94 33.74
C LEU A 13 1.79 0.69 35.23
N MET A 14 3.03 0.69 35.73
CA MET A 14 3.33 0.25 37.11
C MET A 14 4.52 0.98 37.73
N TYR A 15 4.56 1.00 39.07
CA TYR A 15 5.80 1.19 39.81
C TYR A 15 6.66 -0.06 39.65
N LEU A 16 7.88 0.12 39.15
CA LEU A 16 8.81 -0.98 38.95
C LEU A 16 9.51 -1.32 40.27
N SER A 17 9.43 -2.59 40.67
CA SER A 17 10.22 -3.13 41.77
C SER A 17 11.51 -3.76 41.27
N ASN A 18 12.52 -3.94 42.14
CA ASN A 18 13.70 -4.70 41.77
C ASN A 18 13.31 -6.16 41.45
N GLU A 19 13.70 -6.63 40.27
CA GLU A 19 13.46 -7.99 39.78
C GLU A 19 14.79 -8.73 39.74
N ASN A 20 14.87 -9.90 40.40
CA ASN A 20 16.02 -10.79 40.34
C ASN A 20 16.24 -11.34 38.92
N ILE A 21 17.38 -12.02 38.68
CA ILE A 21 17.68 -12.65 37.39
C ILE A 21 16.52 -13.53 36.94
N HIS A 22 15.91 -13.18 35.81
CA HIS A 22 14.82 -13.93 35.21
C HIS A 22 14.87 -13.81 33.68
N PHE A 23 14.03 -14.58 33.01
CA PHE A 23 13.82 -14.53 31.56
C PHE A 23 12.40 -15.01 31.26
N HIS A 24 11.86 -14.57 30.13
CA HIS A 24 10.56 -14.99 29.63
C HIS A 24 10.58 -15.01 28.10
N GLN A 25 9.53 -15.55 27.50
CA GLN A 25 9.47 -15.75 26.05
C GLN A 25 8.79 -14.62 25.30
N ASP A 26 8.21 -13.69 26.04
CA ASP A 26 7.61 -12.52 25.42
C ASP A 26 8.73 -11.57 25.04
N LEU A 27 8.54 -10.85 23.95
CA LEU A 27 9.35 -9.66 23.73
C LEU A 27 8.90 -8.62 24.76
N GLU A 28 9.81 -8.17 25.61
CA GLU A 28 9.52 -7.13 26.58
C GLU A 28 10.00 -5.79 26.06
N LEU A 29 9.06 -4.86 25.94
CA LEU A 29 9.36 -3.45 25.67
C LEU A 29 9.12 -2.67 26.96
N LEU A 30 10.17 -2.00 27.42
CA LEU A 30 10.17 -1.08 28.55
C LEU A 30 10.25 0.35 28.05
N TYR A 31 9.29 1.17 28.46
CA TYR A 31 9.33 2.61 28.32
C TYR A 31 9.30 3.26 29.70
N VAL A 32 10.29 4.09 29.99
CA VAL A 32 10.40 4.74 31.30
C VAL A 32 9.58 6.03 31.30
N VAL A 33 8.52 6.07 32.11
CA VAL A 33 7.65 7.25 32.22
C VAL A 33 8.24 8.27 33.20
N GLU A 34 8.75 7.80 34.35
CA GLU A 34 9.41 8.63 35.36
C GLU A 34 10.50 7.85 36.09
N ASN A 35 11.61 8.53 36.40
CA ASN A 35 12.80 8.04 37.10
C ASN A 35 13.52 6.86 36.41
N GLY A 36 14.85 6.77 36.52
CA GLY A 36 15.61 5.76 35.77
C GLY A 36 15.52 4.36 36.36
N VAL A 37 15.95 3.36 35.60
CA VAL A 37 16.21 1.98 36.07
C VAL A 37 17.51 1.45 35.48
N SER A 38 18.21 0.63 36.26
CA SER A 38 19.38 -0.13 35.78
C SER A 38 18.94 -1.50 35.28
N VAL A 39 19.32 -1.82 34.05
CA VAL A 39 19.09 -3.12 33.40
C VAL A 39 20.43 -3.84 33.28
N LYS A 40 20.47 -5.09 33.74
CA LYS A 40 21.65 -5.96 33.58
C LYS A 40 21.27 -7.18 32.75
N GLU A 41 21.83 -7.24 31.55
CA GLU A 41 21.80 -8.39 30.64
C GLU A 41 23.22 -9.00 30.59
N GLU A 42 23.84 -9.06 29.40
CA GLU A 42 25.28 -9.31 29.25
C GLU A 42 26.13 -8.12 29.71
N GLN A 43 25.61 -6.91 29.49
CA GLN A 43 26.18 -5.65 29.97
C GLN A 43 25.16 -4.93 30.85
N GLU A 44 25.67 -4.08 31.73
CA GLU A 44 24.87 -3.24 32.63
C GLU A 44 24.72 -1.85 32.03
N TYR A 45 23.49 -1.36 31.93
CA TYR A 45 23.18 -0.03 31.41
C TYR A 45 22.01 0.59 32.17
N GLN A 46 21.90 1.91 32.12
CA GLN A 46 20.85 2.67 32.79
C GLN A 46 19.95 3.34 31.74
N ILE A 47 18.64 3.15 31.87
CA ILE A 47 17.63 3.83 31.04
C ILE A 47 16.92 4.89 31.88
N GLY A 48 16.83 6.11 31.35
CA GLY A 48 16.27 7.28 32.01
C GLY A 48 14.86 7.60 31.54
N LYS A 49 14.31 8.73 32.03
CA LYS A 49 12.98 9.20 31.62
C LYS A 49 12.88 9.31 30.09
N ASP A 50 11.79 8.77 29.56
CA ASP A 50 11.44 8.64 28.15
C ASP A 50 12.30 7.67 27.33
N ASP A 51 13.26 6.95 27.91
CA ASP A 51 14.03 5.95 27.19
C ASP A 51 13.23 4.67 26.91
N ILE A 52 13.61 4.00 25.81
CA ILE A 52 12.99 2.76 25.32
C ILE A 52 14.06 1.66 25.33
N ALA A 53 13.74 0.51 25.91
CA ALA A 53 14.55 -0.70 25.81
C ALA A 53 13.69 -1.90 25.44
N VAL A 54 14.19 -2.71 24.52
CA VAL A 54 13.59 -4.00 24.17
C VAL A 54 14.51 -5.12 24.63
N ILE A 55 13.96 -6.02 25.44
CA ILE A 55 14.61 -7.23 25.91
C ILE A 55 14.10 -8.39 25.06
N ASN A 56 15.01 -9.12 24.42
CA ASN A 56 14.63 -10.17 23.49
C ASN A 56 14.14 -11.44 24.22
N PRO A 57 13.31 -12.27 23.58
CA PRO A 57 12.84 -13.53 24.16
C PRO A 57 13.98 -14.42 24.64
N ASN A 58 13.79 -15.05 25.80
CA ASN A 58 14.75 -15.94 26.46
C ASN A 58 16.07 -15.28 26.87
N GLN A 59 16.14 -13.96 26.92
CA GLN A 59 17.31 -13.24 27.41
C GLN A 59 17.25 -13.06 28.93
N HIS A 60 18.24 -13.59 29.64
CA HIS A 60 18.37 -13.38 31.08
C HIS A 60 18.65 -11.92 31.39
N HIS A 61 17.85 -11.33 32.26
CA HIS A 61 18.00 -9.94 32.67
C HIS A 61 17.60 -9.72 34.14
N THR A 62 18.06 -8.61 34.71
CA THR A 62 17.76 -8.14 36.07
C THR A 62 17.43 -6.65 36.00
N LEU A 63 16.39 -6.23 36.71
CA LEU A 63 16.02 -4.82 36.86
C LEU A 63 16.27 -4.39 38.31
N PHE A 64 17.09 -3.36 38.51
CA PHE A 64 17.47 -2.90 39.84
C PHE A 64 17.67 -1.38 39.86
N ASN A 65 17.78 -0.80 41.06
CA ASN A 65 17.76 0.65 41.28
C ASN A 65 16.44 1.32 40.86
N CYS A 66 15.30 0.64 41.03
CA CYS A 66 13.98 1.10 40.57
C CYS A 66 13.29 2.10 41.52
N CYS A 67 14.02 2.99 42.18
CA CYS A 67 13.48 3.87 43.21
C CYS A 67 12.42 4.83 42.64
N ASN A 68 11.14 4.63 43.00
CA ASN A 68 9.98 5.38 42.50
C ASN A 68 9.90 5.41 40.96
N THR A 69 10.39 4.38 40.30
CA THR A 69 10.43 4.30 38.83
C THR A 69 9.06 3.87 38.30
N ILE A 70 8.48 4.68 37.41
CA ILE A 70 7.24 4.34 36.71
C ILE A 70 7.60 3.91 35.30
N VAL A 71 7.18 2.71 34.92
CA VAL A 71 7.39 2.18 33.56
C VAL A 71 6.07 1.81 32.91
N PHE A 72 6.05 1.93 31.60
CA PHE A 72 5.06 1.30 30.75
C PHE A 72 5.70 0.08 30.09
N ARG A 73 5.19 -1.10 30.44
CA ARG A 73 5.69 -2.40 30.02
C ARG A 73 4.71 -3.02 29.03
N ILE A 74 5.23 -3.46 27.88
CA ILE A 74 4.47 -4.22 26.89
C ILE A 74 5.15 -5.59 26.73
N LEU A 75 4.42 -6.66 27.03
CA LEU A 75 4.84 -8.04 26.78
C LEU A 75 4.14 -8.54 25.53
N ILE A 76 4.91 -8.85 24.49
CA ILE A 76 4.40 -9.30 23.19
C ILE A 76 4.72 -10.79 23.02
N PRO A 77 3.70 -11.66 22.93
CA PRO A 77 3.92 -13.08 22.73
C PRO A 77 4.74 -13.36 21.48
N TYR A 78 5.80 -14.15 21.61
CA TYR A 78 6.66 -14.48 20.47
C TYR A 78 5.90 -15.21 19.36
N ARG A 79 4.88 -16.01 19.70
CA ARG A 79 3.97 -16.63 18.74
C ARG A 79 3.25 -15.60 17.86
N LEU A 80 2.81 -14.49 18.45
CA LEU A 80 2.18 -13.40 17.71
C LEU A 80 3.21 -12.72 16.80
N LEU A 81 4.40 -12.43 17.30
CA LEU A 81 5.50 -11.85 16.51
C LEU A 81 5.85 -12.71 15.29
N ARG A 82 6.02 -14.03 15.46
CA ARG A 82 6.27 -14.93 14.33
C ARG A 82 5.15 -14.90 13.29
N LYS A 83 3.89 -14.92 13.75
CA LYS A 83 2.72 -14.87 12.85
C LYS A 83 2.69 -13.59 12.01
N LEU A 84 3.04 -12.46 12.62
CA LEU A 84 2.98 -11.14 11.96
C LEU A 84 4.21 -10.87 11.09
N VAL A 85 5.41 -11.13 11.60
CA VAL A 85 6.69 -10.80 10.93
C VAL A 85 7.09 -11.87 9.91
N ARG A 86 6.56 -13.10 10.03
CA ARG A 86 6.82 -14.24 9.14
C ARG A 86 8.30 -14.59 9.01
N ASP A 87 9.02 -14.55 10.13
CA ASP A 87 10.43 -14.93 10.23
C ASP A 87 10.60 -15.98 11.33
N GLU A 88 11.55 -16.91 11.17
CA GLU A 88 11.75 -18.01 12.13
C GLU A 88 12.46 -17.52 13.40
N TYR A 89 13.39 -16.58 13.25
CA TYR A 89 14.20 -16.01 14.32
C TYR A 89 14.09 -14.49 14.28
N ILE A 90 13.48 -13.89 15.31
CA ILE A 90 13.25 -12.45 15.38
C ILE A 90 14.04 -11.89 16.55
N ILE A 91 15.00 -11.02 16.26
CA ILE A 91 15.81 -10.31 17.24
C ILE A 91 15.76 -8.82 16.92
N PHE A 92 15.48 -8.01 17.93
CA PHE A 92 15.43 -6.56 17.83
C PHE A 92 16.64 -5.94 18.52
N ARG A 93 17.20 -4.92 17.88
CA ARG A 93 18.22 -4.03 18.46
C ARG A 93 17.59 -2.67 18.72
N CYS A 94 16.66 -2.61 19.68
CA CYS A 94 15.94 -1.40 20.07
C CYS A 94 16.31 -1.02 21.50
N ASN A 95 17.21 -0.05 21.65
CA ASN A 95 17.61 0.50 22.94
C ASN A 95 18.07 1.95 22.72
N SER A 96 17.32 2.93 23.22
CA SER A 96 17.58 4.36 22.94
C SER A 96 18.87 4.89 23.59
N VAL A 97 19.44 4.16 24.55
CA VAL A 97 20.69 4.53 25.24
C VAL A 97 21.90 3.90 24.55
N LEU A 98 21.86 2.58 24.34
CA LEU A 98 22.97 1.85 23.75
C LEU A 98 23.05 2.03 22.23
N TYR A 99 21.90 2.12 21.56
CA TYR A 99 21.76 2.14 20.11
C TYR A 99 20.78 3.26 19.67
N PRO A 100 21.07 4.54 19.97
CA PRO A 100 20.18 5.64 19.64
C PRO A 100 19.90 5.69 18.12
N SER A 101 18.63 5.86 17.78
CA SER A 101 18.13 5.89 16.40
C SER A 101 17.28 7.13 16.14
N GLN A 102 17.27 7.61 14.90
CA GLN A 102 16.35 8.69 14.49
C GLN A 102 14.88 8.25 14.58
N GLU A 103 14.62 6.94 14.50
CA GLU A 103 13.28 6.35 14.60
C GLU A 103 12.74 6.32 16.04
N ASP A 104 13.59 6.52 17.06
CA ASP A 104 13.20 6.45 18.47
C ASP A 104 12.13 7.49 18.80
N LYS A 105 12.20 8.66 18.14
CA LYS A 105 11.19 9.71 18.28
C LYS A 105 9.80 9.24 17.85
N LYS A 106 9.72 8.49 16.75
CA LYS A 106 8.46 7.97 16.22
C LYS A 106 7.91 6.84 17.08
N LEU A 107 8.78 5.91 17.49
CA LEU A 107 8.40 4.82 18.39
C LEU A 107 7.91 5.36 19.74
N ARG A 108 8.61 6.37 20.30
CA ARG A 108 8.21 7.07 21.53
C ARG A 108 6.83 7.71 21.42
N ALA A 109 6.55 8.42 20.32
CA ALA A 109 5.24 9.03 20.10
C ALA A 109 4.10 7.99 20.09
N LEU A 110 4.31 6.83 19.46
CA LEU A 110 3.33 5.74 19.46
C LEU A 110 3.10 5.16 20.86
N ILE A 111 4.17 4.95 21.62
CA ILE A 111 4.09 4.45 23.01
C ILE A 111 3.36 5.47 23.90
N GLU A 112 3.71 6.75 23.83
CA GLU A 112 3.05 7.82 24.59
C GLU A 112 1.55 7.91 24.24
N THR A 113 1.19 7.77 22.96
CA THR A 113 -0.21 7.72 22.52
C THR A 113 -0.93 6.50 23.08
N LEU A 114 -0.28 5.33 23.08
CA LEU A 114 -0.82 4.11 23.67
C LEU A 114 -1.04 4.25 25.18
N ILE A 115 -0.09 4.86 25.91
CA ILE A 115 -0.22 5.15 27.34
C ILE A 115 -1.42 6.06 27.57
N LEU A 116 -1.57 7.12 26.77
CA LEU A 116 -2.69 8.05 26.90
C LEU A 116 -4.04 7.36 26.75
N ARG A 117 -4.19 6.48 25.76
CA ARG A 117 -5.42 5.68 25.55
C ARG A 117 -5.65 4.67 26.66
N TYR A 118 -4.59 4.01 27.11
CA TYR A 118 -4.62 3.11 28.26
C TYR A 118 -5.09 3.82 29.54
N LEU A 119 -4.68 5.07 29.76
CA LEU A 119 -5.15 5.84 30.92
C LEU A 119 -6.66 6.14 30.82
N ASN A 120 -7.18 6.36 29.61
CA ASN A 120 -8.58 6.72 29.31
C ASN A 120 -9.51 5.51 29.02
N ILE A 121 -9.19 4.29 29.48
CA ILE A 121 -9.95 3.05 29.15
C ILE A 121 -11.48 3.11 29.34
N GLU A 122 -12.03 3.98 30.20
CA GLU A 122 -13.49 4.12 30.32
C GLU A 122 -14.15 4.80 29.09
N GLU A 123 -13.36 5.50 28.27
CA GLU A 123 -13.77 6.21 27.05
C GLU A 123 -13.13 5.64 25.76
N SER A 124 -12.08 4.82 25.87
CA SER A 124 -11.26 4.35 24.74
C SER A 124 -11.74 3.01 24.17
N ASP A 125 -11.80 2.91 22.83
CA ASP A 125 -12.08 1.65 22.12
C ASP A 125 -10.85 0.74 22.16
N LEU A 126 -11.00 -0.52 22.60
CA LEU A 126 -9.95 -1.56 22.56
C LEU A 126 -9.36 -1.72 21.14
N SER A 127 -10.16 -1.44 20.10
CA SER A 127 -9.71 -1.49 18.72
C SER A 127 -8.64 -0.43 18.38
N GLU A 128 -8.72 0.75 18.98
CA GLU A 128 -7.76 1.84 18.79
C GLU A 128 -6.41 1.48 19.45
N MET A 129 -6.46 0.97 20.69
CA MET A 129 -5.26 0.50 21.39
C MET A 129 -4.60 -0.67 20.65
N ALA A 130 -5.40 -1.60 20.11
CA ALA A 130 -4.88 -2.69 19.27
C ALA A 130 -4.20 -2.15 18.01
N SER A 131 -4.79 -1.16 17.33
CA SER A 131 -4.18 -0.51 16.15
C SER A 131 -2.82 0.09 16.47
N ILE A 132 -2.71 0.89 17.54
CA ILE A 132 -1.45 1.51 17.97
C ILE A 132 -0.42 0.44 18.34
N LEU A 133 -0.82 -0.61 19.05
CA LEU A 133 0.05 -1.73 19.39
C LEU A 133 0.61 -2.42 18.13
N PHE A 134 -0.21 -2.66 17.10
CA PHE A 134 0.28 -3.21 15.83
C PHE A 134 1.19 -2.23 15.08
N GLN A 135 0.98 -0.92 15.18
CA GLN A 135 1.91 0.08 14.65
C GLN A 135 3.26 0.05 15.37
N ILE A 136 3.28 -0.14 16.70
CA ILE A 136 4.51 -0.33 17.48
C ILE A 136 5.24 -1.59 17.00
N ILE A 137 4.55 -2.73 16.87
CA ILE A 137 5.13 -3.98 16.34
C ILE A 137 5.70 -3.77 14.93
N HIS A 138 4.97 -3.05 14.08
CA HIS A 138 5.44 -2.72 12.74
C HIS A 138 6.72 -1.87 12.79
N GLN A 139 6.77 -0.80 13.60
CA GLN A 139 7.96 0.03 13.74
C GLN A 139 9.17 -0.78 14.22
N LEU A 140 9.00 -1.64 15.24
CA LEU A 140 10.04 -2.57 15.68
C LEU A 140 10.53 -3.45 14.53
N SER A 141 9.60 -4.07 13.78
CA SER A 141 9.91 -4.98 12.67
C SER A 141 10.61 -4.32 11.49
N ALA A 142 10.26 -3.07 11.18
CA ALA A 142 10.78 -2.36 10.01
C ALA A 142 12.15 -1.73 10.28
N ASN A 143 12.36 -1.20 11.48
CA ASN A 143 13.49 -0.32 11.77
C ASN A 143 14.50 -0.90 12.78
N TYR A 144 14.09 -1.86 13.60
CA TYR A 144 14.94 -2.37 14.70
C TYR A 144 15.24 -3.87 14.59
N LYS A 145 14.58 -4.60 13.68
CA LYS A 145 14.85 -6.02 13.44
C LYS A 145 16.22 -6.19 12.77
N LEU A 146 17.05 -7.10 13.27
CA LEU A 146 18.32 -7.43 12.62
C LEU A 146 18.08 -8.16 11.28
N ASP A 147 18.80 -7.75 10.24
CA ASP A 147 18.83 -8.47 8.96
C ASP A 147 19.59 -9.81 9.08
N LYS A 148 19.47 -10.68 8.07
CA LYS A 148 20.08 -12.03 8.09
C LYS A 148 21.60 -12.03 8.28
N ASN A 149 22.31 -11.02 7.80
CA ASN A 149 23.77 -10.92 7.95
C ASN A 149 24.14 -10.41 9.34
N SER A 150 23.47 -9.36 9.80
CA SER A 150 23.62 -8.84 11.17
C SER A 150 23.24 -9.89 12.22
N MET A 151 22.22 -10.71 11.95
CA MET A 151 21.83 -11.83 12.79
C MET A 151 22.89 -12.94 12.83
N LYS A 152 23.52 -13.27 11.69
CA LYS A 152 24.64 -14.23 11.67
C LYS A 152 25.83 -13.73 12.48
N LEU A 153 26.12 -12.42 12.43
CA LEU A 153 27.17 -11.79 13.24
C LEU A 153 26.80 -11.83 14.73
N TYR A 154 25.58 -11.41 15.08
CA TYR A 154 25.05 -11.47 16.44
C TYR A 154 25.09 -12.89 17.01
N VAL A 155 24.63 -13.90 16.26
CA VAL A 155 24.72 -15.32 16.66
C VAL A 155 26.18 -15.77 16.75
N LYS A 156 27.09 -15.29 15.90
CA LYS A 156 28.51 -15.66 15.97
C LYS A 156 29.23 -15.03 17.17
N GLU A 157 28.82 -13.83 17.57
CA GLU A 157 29.36 -13.07 18.72
C GLU A 157 28.77 -13.57 20.05
N HIS A 158 27.50 -13.99 20.08
CA HIS A 158 26.75 -14.31 21.30
C HIS A 158 26.31 -15.79 21.45
N MET A 159 26.36 -16.60 20.38
CA MET A 159 25.88 -18.01 20.35
C MET A 159 26.88 -18.92 19.61
N SER A 160 28.05 -19.11 20.20
CA SER A 160 29.21 -19.70 19.52
C SER A 160 29.20 -21.24 19.41
N GLU A 161 28.40 -21.97 20.20
CA GLU A 161 28.40 -23.44 20.16
C GLU A 161 27.16 -24.03 19.48
N LYS A 162 27.33 -25.16 18.77
CA LYS A 162 26.22 -25.96 18.20
C LYS A 162 25.16 -26.32 19.24
N ILE A 163 25.53 -26.42 20.52
CA ILE A 163 24.57 -26.63 21.61
C ILE A 163 23.62 -25.45 21.77
N ASP A 164 24.08 -24.21 21.67
CA ASP A 164 23.27 -23.02 21.86
C ASP A 164 22.13 -22.94 20.86
N ARG A 165 22.40 -23.29 19.60
CA ARG A 165 21.37 -23.37 18.55
C ARG A 165 20.32 -24.45 18.86
N ILE A 166 20.75 -25.59 19.41
CA ILE A 166 19.84 -26.67 19.80
C ILE A 166 18.99 -26.23 21.00
N LEU A 167 19.58 -25.60 22.03
CA LEU A 167 18.84 -25.07 23.17
C LEU A 167 17.84 -24.03 22.72
N ASN A 168 18.27 -23.11 21.86
CA ASN A 168 17.40 -22.06 21.34
C ASN A 168 16.23 -22.65 20.54
N TYR A 169 16.47 -23.66 19.71
CA TYR A 169 15.38 -24.39 19.04
C TYR A 169 14.41 -25.03 20.04
N ILE A 170 14.90 -25.62 21.13
CA ILE A 170 14.04 -26.18 22.18
C ILE A 170 13.20 -25.09 22.84
N HIS A 171 13.81 -23.99 23.27
CA HIS A 171 13.09 -22.85 23.86
C HIS A 171 12.02 -22.27 22.93
N HIS A 172 12.22 -22.39 21.63
CA HIS A 172 11.31 -21.93 20.60
C HIS A 172 10.18 -22.90 20.23
N HIS A 173 10.29 -24.18 20.58
CA HIS A 173 9.38 -25.26 20.20
C HIS A 173 8.89 -26.09 21.40
N TYR A 174 9.22 -25.71 22.64
CA TYR A 174 8.91 -26.48 23.85
C TYR A 174 7.40 -26.71 24.05
N PHE A 175 6.53 -25.78 23.62
CA PHE A 175 5.07 -25.88 23.71
C PHE A 175 4.46 -26.91 22.74
N GLU A 176 5.22 -27.35 21.75
CA GLU A 176 4.79 -28.33 20.75
C GLU A 176 5.05 -29.77 21.24
N THR A 177 4.53 -30.78 20.56
CA THR A 177 4.94 -32.18 20.77
C THR A 177 6.34 -32.40 20.22
N LEU A 178 7.36 -31.93 20.95
CA LEU A 178 8.75 -31.97 20.52
C LEU A 178 9.48 -33.23 21.04
N SER A 179 9.91 -34.08 20.12
CA SER A 179 10.74 -35.26 20.40
C SER A 179 12.22 -35.02 20.08
N LEU A 180 13.10 -35.89 20.60
CA LEU A 180 14.52 -35.83 20.27
C LEU A 180 14.77 -36.09 18.77
N THR A 181 13.94 -36.93 18.15
CA THR A 181 13.98 -37.24 16.72
C THR A 181 13.69 -35.98 15.89
N ASP A 182 12.67 -35.20 16.26
CA ASP A 182 12.33 -33.95 15.55
C ASP A 182 13.50 -32.94 15.57
N VAL A 183 14.17 -32.82 16.71
CA VAL A 183 15.37 -31.96 16.84
C VAL A 183 16.53 -32.53 16.03
N ALA A 184 16.72 -33.85 16.02
CA ALA A 184 17.78 -34.49 15.26
C ALA A 184 17.62 -34.28 13.75
N ASP A 185 16.39 -34.41 13.25
CA ASP A 185 16.03 -34.17 11.85
C ASP A 185 16.23 -32.69 11.47
N HIS A 186 15.81 -31.75 12.32
CA HIS A 186 16.02 -30.32 12.09
C HIS A 186 17.51 -29.97 11.95
N PHE A 187 18.37 -30.55 12.80
CA PHE A 187 19.82 -30.32 12.77
C PHE A 187 20.59 -31.28 11.85
N GLN A 188 19.89 -32.13 11.09
CA GLN A 188 20.46 -33.11 10.15
C GLN A 188 21.53 -34.01 10.80
N VAL A 189 21.24 -34.51 12.00
CA VAL A 189 22.10 -35.44 12.75
C VAL A 189 21.33 -36.69 13.14
N SER A 190 22.02 -37.79 13.46
CA SER A 190 21.34 -38.97 14.00
C SER A 190 20.87 -38.72 15.44
N GLU A 191 19.70 -39.26 15.80
CA GLU A 191 19.15 -39.19 17.15
C GLU A 191 20.15 -39.68 18.21
N SER A 192 20.86 -40.78 17.92
CA SER A 192 21.90 -41.33 18.79
C SER A 192 23.07 -40.37 19.03
N TYR A 193 23.49 -39.64 17.99
CA TYR A 193 24.52 -38.62 18.13
C TYR A 193 24.01 -37.45 18.95
N LEU A 194 22.80 -36.94 18.65
CA LEU A 194 22.22 -35.80 19.35
C LEU A 194 22.00 -36.10 20.84
N SER A 195 21.50 -37.29 21.18
CA SER A 195 21.31 -37.74 22.57
C SER A 195 22.61 -37.65 23.39
N ARG A 196 23.70 -38.22 22.84
CA ARG A 196 25.02 -38.22 23.49
C ARG A 196 25.60 -36.81 23.55
N TYR A 197 25.52 -36.07 22.45
CA TYR A 197 26.03 -34.71 22.34
C TYR A 197 25.33 -33.76 23.32
N PHE A 198 24.00 -33.80 23.37
CA PHE A 198 23.17 -32.98 24.25
C PHE A 198 23.46 -33.27 25.72
N LYS A 199 23.52 -34.54 26.11
CA LYS A 199 23.84 -34.93 27.49
C LYS A 199 25.24 -34.52 27.91
N ASN A 200 26.21 -34.65 27.01
CA ASN A 200 27.59 -34.23 27.28
C ASN A 200 27.69 -32.72 27.48
N LYS A 201 26.98 -31.94 26.67
CA LYS A 201 27.04 -30.47 26.71
C LYS A 201 26.18 -29.83 27.80
N THR A 202 25.01 -30.39 28.11
CA THR A 202 24.07 -29.80 29.08
C THR A 202 24.08 -30.48 30.46
N GLY A 203 24.78 -31.61 30.59
CA GLY A 203 24.79 -32.42 31.80
C GLY A 203 23.51 -33.25 32.02
N GLN A 204 22.46 -33.05 31.21
CA GLN A 204 21.18 -33.74 31.36
C GLN A 204 20.61 -34.26 30.03
N ASN A 205 19.66 -35.19 30.10
CA ASN A 205 19.02 -35.70 28.88
C ASN A 205 18.00 -34.70 28.35
N PHE A 206 17.70 -34.80 27.05
CA PHE A 206 16.76 -33.92 26.34
C PHE A 206 15.39 -33.82 27.00
N VAL A 207 14.80 -34.94 27.42
CA VAL A 207 13.46 -34.96 28.02
C VAL A 207 13.43 -34.22 29.35
N ASN A 208 14.48 -34.34 30.17
CA ASN A 208 14.60 -33.59 31.42
C ASN A 208 14.74 -32.10 31.15
N TYR A 209 15.64 -31.71 30.23
CA TYR A 209 15.83 -30.31 29.85
C TYR A 209 14.53 -29.69 29.30
N LEU A 210 13.86 -30.36 28.37
CA LEU A 210 12.59 -29.91 27.82
C LEU A 210 11.53 -29.73 28.91
N ASN A 211 11.41 -30.68 29.85
CA ASN A 211 10.48 -30.55 30.97
C ASN A 211 10.87 -29.41 31.94
N GLU A 212 12.16 -29.13 32.12
CA GLU A 212 12.62 -27.99 32.91
C GLU A 212 12.21 -26.67 32.28
N VAL A 213 12.41 -26.52 30.96
CA VAL A 213 11.96 -25.35 30.19
C VAL A 213 10.44 -25.18 30.29
N ARG A 214 9.68 -26.27 30.08
CA ARG A 214 8.21 -26.26 30.21
C ARG A 214 7.75 -25.87 31.61
N ILE A 215 8.43 -26.32 32.66
CA ILE A 215 8.08 -25.98 34.04
C ILE A 215 8.43 -24.53 34.37
N GLU A 216 9.57 -24.03 33.91
CA GLU A 216 9.96 -22.63 34.13
C GLU A 216 8.95 -21.70 33.45
N ASN A 217 8.56 -22.02 32.23
CA ASN A 217 7.51 -21.29 31.54
C ASN A 217 6.16 -21.38 32.27
N ALA A 218 5.73 -22.57 32.70
CA ALA A 218 4.51 -22.72 33.49
C ALA A 218 4.58 -21.95 34.82
N ALA A 219 5.73 -21.89 35.48
CA ALA A 219 5.92 -21.12 36.72
C ALA A 219 5.78 -19.62 36.46
N ASN A 220 6.35 -19.12 35.36
CA ASN A 220 6.19 -17.73 34.95
C ASN A 220 4.72 -17.39 34.63
N GLU A 221 4.02 -18.25 33.86
CA GLU A 221 2.60 -18.05 33.56
C GLU A 221 1.73 -18.08 34.83
N LEU A 222 2.06 -18.93 35.80
CA LEU A 222 1.35 -18.98 37.08
C LEU A 222 1.48 -17.68 37.88
N CYS A 223 2.61 -16.97 37.76
CA CYS A 223 2.87 -15.69 38.41
C CYS A 223 2.26 -14.50 37.65
N GLN A 224 2.16 -14.59 36.33
CA GLN A 224 1.86 -13.44 35.47
C GLN A 224 0.45 -13.48 34.83
N THR A 225 -0.33 -14.55 35.05
CA THR A 225 -1.66 -14.70 34.43
C THR A 225 -2.66 -15.36 35.36
N ASP A 226 -3.94 -15.05 35.11
CA ASP A 226 -5.10 -15.73 35.70
C ASP A 226 -5.51 -17.00 34.92
N ALA A 227 -4.71 -17.45 33.95
CA ALA A 227 -5.03 -18.62 33.14
C ALA A 227 -5.23 -19.86 34.02
N THR A 228 -6.18 -20.71 33.67
CA THR A 228 -6.43 -21.94 34.44
C THR A 228 -5.20 -22.86 34.37
N ILE A 229 -4.95 -23.65 35.42
CA ILE A 229 -3.84 -24.63 35.42
C ILE A 229 -3.93 -25.58 34.22
N THR A 230 -5.15 -25.84 33.73
CA THR A 230 -5.37 -26.64 32.52
C THR A 230 -4.85 -25.95 31.27
N ASN A 231 -5.13 -24.66 31.08
CA ASN A 231 -4.63 -23.90 29.92
C ASN A 231 -3.10 -23.77 29.99
N ILE A 232 -2.56 -23.41 31.16
CA ILE A 232 -1.10 -23.33 31.38
C ILE A 232 -0.42 -24.67 31.05
N ALA A 233 -1.04 -25.79 31.41
CA ALA A 233 -0.49 -27.09 31.04
C ALA A 233 -0.42 -27.29 29.52
N VAL A 234 -1.47 -26.92 28.79
CA VAL A 234 -1.53 -27.03 27.32
C VAL A 234 -0.55 -26.05 26.67
N ASP A 235 -0.55 -24.80 27.08
CA ASP A 235 0.27 -23.72 26.52
C ASP A 235 1.77 -23.93 26.82
N SER A 236 2.09 -24.54 27.96
CA SER A 236 3.45 -25.00 28.29
C SER A 236 3.83 -26.36 27.68
N GLY A 237 3.02 -26.93 26.77
CA GLY A 237 3.35 -28.16 26.03
C GLY A 237 3.24 -29.48 26.80
N PHE A 238 2.51 -29.51 27.92
CA PHE A 238 2.20 -30.75 28.64
C PHE A 238 0.97 -31.44 28.04
N SER A 239 1.04 -32.76 27.90
CA SER A 239 -0.07 -33.55 27.36
C SER A 239 -1.32 -33.55 28.25
N THR A 240 -1.15 -33.38 29.57
CA THR A 240 -2.26 -33.27 30.53
C THR A 240 -1.86 -32.41 31.75
N PRO A 241 -2.82 -31.77 32.43
CA PRO A 241 -2.57 -31.03 33.68
C PRO A 241 -1.98 -31.92 34.79
N SER A 242 -2.32 -33.22 34.79
CA SER A 242 -1.75 -34.21 35.72
C SER A 242 -0.23 -34.38 35.55
N VAL A 243 0.27 -34.29 34.31
CA VAL A 243 1.70 -34.35 34.03
C VAL A 243 2.40 -33.08 34.52
N LEU A 244 1.84 -31.89 34.23
CA LEU A 244 2.33 -30.62 34.78
C LEU A 244 2.41 -30.70 36.31
N ASN A 245 1.31 -31.04 36.99
CA ASN A 245 1.26 -31.14 38.46
C ASN A 245 2.36 -32.02 39.05
N ARG A 246 2.57 -33.21 38.45
CA ARG A 246 3.58 -34.17 38.92
C ARG A 246 5.00 -33.62 38.79
N ILE A 247 5.34 -33.07 37.62
CA ILE A 247 6.71 -32.61 37.36
C ILE A 247 6.96 -31.27 38.09
N PHE A 248 5.97 -30.37 38.16
CA PHE A 248 6.03 -29.10 38.88
C PHE A 248 6.23 -29.32 40.39
N LYS A 249 5.45 -30.22 41.01
CA LYS A 249 5.62 -30.60 42.42
C LYS A 249 6.97 -31.24 42.69
N LYS A 250 7.52 -31.98 41.73
CA LYS A 250 8.88 -32.55 41.84
C LYS A 250 9.96 -31.46 41.85
N LYS A 251 9.79 -30.37 41.09
CA LYS A 251 10.78 -29.27 40.99
C LYS A 251 10.63 -28.26 42.14
N TYR A 252 9.42 -27.80 42.44
CA TYR A 252 9.17 -26.72 43.42
C TYR A 252 8.68 -27.22 44.79
N GLY A 253 8.47 -28.51 44.98
CA GLY A 253 7.99 -29.11 46.24
C GLY A 253 6.49 -28.90 46.52
N ILE A 254 5.83 -28.00 45.79
CA ILE A 254 4.42 -27.64 45.94
C ILE A 254 3.68 -27.75 44.60
N THR A 255 2.35 -27.81 44.64
CA THR A 255 1.52 -27.85 43.42
C THR A 255 1.49 -26.48 42.71
N PRO A 256 1.25 -26.43 41.39
CA PRO A 256 0.98 -25.20 40.64
C PRO A 256 -0.02 -24.26 41.31
N SER A 257 -1.13 -24.79 41.83
CA SER A 257 -2.16 -24.00 42.51
C SER A 257 -1.65 -23.39 43.83
N GLU A 258 -0.89 -24.15 44.62
CA GLU A 258 -0.27 -23.65 45.85
C GLU A 258 0.83 -22.62 45.55
N PHE A 259 1.57 -22.83 44.46
CA PHE A 259 2.61 -21.91 43.98
C PHE A 259 2.01 -20.56 43.59
N ARG A 260 0.94 -20.56 42.77
CA ARG A 260 0.20 -19.33 42.41
C ARG A 260 -0.26 -18.58 43.65
N LYS A 261 -0.93 -19.26 44.58
CA LYS A 261 -1.45 -18.64 45.80
C LYS A 261 -0.34 -17.98 46.65
N ARG A 262 0.82 -18.63 46.76
CA ARG A 262 1.98 -18.04 47.47
C ARG A 262 2.55 -16.84 46.73
N MET A 263 2.60 -16.87 45.40
CA MET A 263 3.14 -15.75 44.63
C MET A 263 2.19 -14.55 44.61
N GLU A 264 0.87 -14.78 44.62
CA GLU A 264 -0.15 -13.73 44.85
C GLU A 264 0.01 -13.05 46.22
N GLU A 265 0.45 -13.79 47.25
CA GLU A 265 0.76 -13.24 48.58
C GLU A 265 2.10 -12.45 48.62
N PHE A 266 3.02 -12.69 47.67
CA PHE A 266 4.32 -12.00 47.56
C PHE A 266 4.34 -10.82 46.56
N THR A 267 3.43 -10.77 45.59
CA THR A 267 3.31 -9.68 44.60
C THR A 267 2.33 -8.61 45.09
N HIS A 268 2.70 -7.90 46.15
CA HIS A 268 2.06 -6.62 46.49
C HIS A 268 2.81 -5.49 45.77
N ASN A 269 2.59 -5.35 44.45
CA ASN A 269 3.05 -4.17 43.71
C ASN A 269 2.21 -2.96 44.15
N GLU A 270 2.88 -1.91 44.63
CA GLU A 270 2.22 -0.68 45.07
C GLU A 270 1.40 -0.08 43.91
N LYS A 271 0.11 0.17 44.16
CA LYS A 271 -0.77 0.80 43.18
C LYS A 271 -0.29 2.23 42.94
N ILE A 272 -0.21 2.64 41.67
CA ILE A 272 -0.10 4.07 41.34
C ILE A 272 -1.38 4.74 41.84
N GLU A 273 -1.20 5.74 42.71
CA GLU A 273 -2.31 6.52 43.26
C GLU A 273 -3.08 7.24 42.15
N ASN A 274 -4.40 7.34 42.26
CA ASN A 274 -5.24 7.96 41.22
C ASN A 274 -4.81 9.40 40.90
N ASP A 275 -4.36 10.16 41.90
CA ASP A 275 -3.87 11.53 41.71
C ASP A 275 -2.61 11.56 40.80
N LYS A 276 -1.74 10.55 40.95
CA LYS A 276 -0.55 10.40 40.11
C LYS A 276 -0.90 9.97 38.68
N VAL A 277 -1.93 9.14 38.51
CA VAL A 277 -2.47 8.75 37.18
C VAL A 277 -2.99 9.99 36.43
N GLU A 278 -3.74 10.86 37.11
CA GLU A 278 -4.25 12.11 36.52
C GLU A 278 -3.12 13.11 36.20
N GLU A 279 -2.10 13.21 37.06
CA GLU A 279 -0.90 14.02 36.78
C GLU A 279 -0.17 13.53 35.52
N LEU A 280 0.08 12.22 35.42
CA LEU A 280 0.73 11.61 34.25
C LEU A 280 -0.10 11.81 32.97
N ARG A 281 -1.42 11.65 33.07
CA ARG A 281 -2.36 11.91 31.97
C ARG A 281 -2.21 13.35 31.48
N LYS A 282 -2.29 14.33 32.38
CA LYS A 282 -2.18 15.75 32.03
C LYS A 282 -0.83 16.07 31.38
N ASN A 283 0.26 15.62 31.97
CA ASN A 283 1.61 15.84 31.44
C ASN A 283 1.80 15.22 30.05
N LEU A 284 1.25 14.02 29.80
CA LEU A 284 1.29 13.37 28.49
C LEU A 284 0.43 14.12 27.46
N TYR A 285 -0.78 14.55 27.83
CA TYR A 285 -1.63 15.39 26.98
C TYR A 285 -0.91 16.67 26.55
N GLU A 286 -0.37 17.44 27.50
CA GLU A 286 0.38 18.67 27.20
C GLU A 286 1.63 18.39 26.36
N LYS A 287 2.35 17.29 26.62
CA LYS A 287 3.53 16.91 25.86
C LYS A 287 3.20 16.54 24.40
N ILE A 288 2.05 15.92 24.16
CA ILE A 288 1.58 15.56 22.82
C ILE A 288 1.09 16.82 22.09
N GLU A 289 0.27 17.65 22.74
CA GLU A 289 -0.27 18.90 22.18
C GLU A 289 0.85 19.89 21.82
N ASN A 290 1.82 20.12 22.72
CA ASN A 290 2.98 20.98 22.44
C ASN A 290 3.91 20.40 21.35
N ARG A 291 3.99 19.07 21.21
CA ARG A 291 4.76 18.44 20.13
C ARG A 291 4.08 18.65 18.78
N GLU A 292 2.75 18.71 18.74
CA GLU A 292 1.96 19.03 17.56
C GLU A 292 2.03 20.53 17.19
N GLU A 293 2.12 21.45 18.15
CA GLU A 293 2.18 22.89 17.85
C GLU A 293 3.56 23.37 17.34
N ASP A 294 4.67 22.93 17.95
CA ASP A 294 6.02 23.42 17.58
C ASP A 294 6.68 22.67 16.40
N GLN A 295 6.14 21.52 15.97
CA GLN A 295 6.74 20.66 14.92
C GLN A 295 5.97 20.63 13.60
N ASN A 296 4.75 21.18 13.51
CA ASN A 296 3.85 20.93 12.37
C ASN A 296 4.01 21.86 11.16
N ILE A 297 4.86 22.89 11.20
CA ILE A 297 5.11 23.73 10.02
C ILE A 297 6.36 23.26 9.30
N LYS A 298 6.18 22.56 8.18
CA LYS A 298 7.28 22.17 7.29
C LYS A 298 7.79 23.40 6.53
N LYS A 299 9.01 23.84 6.85
CA LYS A 299 9.66 24.96 6.14
C LYS A 299 10.41 24.48 4.91
N VAL A 300 10.14 25.10 3.77
CA VAL A 300 10.66 24.69 2.46
C VAL A 300 11.23 25.91 1.73
N ALA A 301 12.56 25.95 1.59
CA ALA A 301 13.24 26.96 0.76
C ALA A 301 13.37 26.49 -0.70
N ILE A 302 13.07 27.35 -1.67
CA ILE A 302 13.10 27.04 -3.10
C ILE A 302 13.92 28.10 -3.80
N LYS A 303 15.00 27.67 -4.46
CA LYS A 303 15.84 28.55 -5.27
C LYS A 303 15.40 28.49 -6.73
N VAL A 304 15.18 29.64 -7.34
CA VAL A 304 14.63 29.73 -8.69
C VAL A 304 15.66 29.33 -9.75
N GLN A 305 16.97 29.54 -9.53
CA GLN A 305 17.98 29.28 -10.56
C GLN A 305 18.50 27.83 -10.61
N THR A 306 18.09 26.96 -9.68
CA THR A 306 18.66 25.60 -9.55
C THR A 306 17.68 24.50 -9.93
N ASN A 307 17.94 23.82 -11.07
CA ASN A 307 17.81 22.36 -11.29
C ASN A 307 17.83 22.04 -12.79
N HIS A 308 18.41 20.89 -13.17
CA HIS A 308 18.41 20.39 -14.55
C HIS A 308 17.34 19.30 -14.81
N VAL A 309 16.48 19.01 -13.83
CA VAL A 309 15.51 17.92 -13.95
C VAL A 309 14.18 18.47 -14.49
N GLN A 310 13.72 17.89 -15.60
CA GLN A 310 12.49 18.31 -16.24
C GLN A 310 11.31 17.42 -15.82
N TRP A 311 10.18 18.05 -15.51
CA TRP A 311 8.89 17.41 -15.42
C TRP A 311 8.41 17.07 -16.83
N MET A 312 8.06 15.81 -17.04
CA MET A 312 7.43 15.33 -18.26
C MET A 312 6.09 14.72 -17.89
N ASN A 313 5.01 15.34 -18.36
CA ASN A 313 3.68 14.82 -18.13
C ASN A 313 3.41 13.66 -19.12
N HIS A 314 3.59 12.43 -18.65
CA HIS A 314 3.37 11.22 -19.43
C HIS A 314 1.90 10.73 -19.45
N ASN A 315 0.96 11.49 -18.87
CA ASN A 315 -0.47 11.15 -18.78
C ASN A 315 -1.21 11.41 -20.10
N GLU A 316 -0.82 10.69 -21.15
CA GLU A 316 -1.26 10.95 -22.52
C GLU A 316 -2.33 9.96 -23.02
N ILE A 317 -2.65 8.93 -22.22
CA ILE A 317 -3.58 7.85 -22.60
C ILE A 317 -4.78 7.85 -21.64
N ILE A 318 -5.99 7.71 -22.19
CA ILE A 318 -7.20 7.42 -21.40
C ILE A 318 -7.88 6.14 -21.90
N ASN A 319 -8.29 5.27 -20.99
CA ASN A 319 -9.10 4.09 -21.32
C ASN A 319 -10.59 4.47 -21.34
N ILE A 320 -11.35 3.99 -22.35
CA ILE A 320 -12.78 4.31 -22.52
C ILE A 320 -13.65 3.05 -22.70
N GLY A 321 -13.18 1.89 -22.23
CA GLY A 321 -14.00 0.68 -22.27
C GLY A 321 -13.86 -0.12 -23.57
N GLU A 322 -14.85 -0.99 -23.78
CA GLU A 322 -15.01 -1.71 -25.04
C GLU A 322 -15.27 -0.73 -26.18
N ALA A 323 -14.76 -1.03 -27.38
CA ALA A 323 -14.97 -0.21 -28.56
C ALA A 323 -16.46 0.08 -28.82
N SER A 324 -17.35 -0.88 -28.53
CA SER A 324 -18.79 -0.72 -28.79
C SER A 324 -19.42 0.45 -28.02
N CYS A 325 -18.91 0.76 -26.81
CA CYS A 325 -19.42 1.85 -25.97
C CYS A 325 -19.18 3.23 -26.59
N VAL A 326 -18.20 3.37 -27.49
CA VAL A 326 -17.90 4.64 -28.18
C VAL A 326 -19.05 5.07 -29.11
N SER A 327 -19.97 4.18 -29.45
CA SER A 327 -21.16 4.54 -30.24
C SER A 327 -22.16 5.38 -29.45
N GLU A 328 -22.03 5.44 -28.12
CA GLU A 328 -22.91 6.21 -27.24
C GLU A 328 -22.52 7.70 -27.24
N ALA A 329 -23.51 8.58 -27.42
CA ALA A 329 -23.27 10.03 -27.52
C ALA A 329 -22.61 10.62 -26.26
N ALA A 330 -23.01 10.17 -25.07
CA ALA A 330 -22.42 10.61 -23.81
C ALA A 330 -20.93 10.26 -23.72
N ILE A 331 -20.54 9.06 -24.18
CA ILE A 331 -19.14 8.64 -24.21
C ILE A 331 -18.33 9.49 -25.20
N GLN A 332 -18.88 9.78 -26.38
CA GLN A 332 -18.22 10.66 -27.36
C GLN A 332 -18.01 12.07 -26.79
N GLU A 333 -19.03 12.65 -26.15
CA GLU A 333 -18.93 13.96 -25.49
C GLU A 333 -17.83 13.96 -24.42
N HIS A 334 -17.81 12.93 -23.56
CA HIS A 334 -16.80 12.78 -22.51
C HIS A 334 -15.39 12.63 -23.09
N ILE A 335 -15.19 11.85 -24.16
CA ILE A 335 -13.90 11.72 -24.84
C ILE A 335 -13.42 13.09 -25.34
N LEU A 336 -14.28 13.84 -26.03
CA LEU A 336 -13.91 15.15 -26.59
C LEU A 336 -13.58 16.15 -25.48
N PHE A 337 -14.36 16.15 -24.41
CA PHE A 337 -14.10 16.97 -23.24
C PHE A 337 -12.75 16.64 -22.58
N LEU A 338 -12.49 15.35 -22.30
CA LEU A 338 -11.23 14.91 -21.70
C LEU A 338 -10.03 15.23 -22.60
N LYS A 339 -10.16 15.03 -23.91
CA LYS A 339 -9.14 15.44 -24.88
C LYS A 339 -8.83 16.94 -24.76
N GLN A 340 -9.87 17.77 -24.81
CA GLN A 340 -9.70 19.22 -24.80
C GLN A 340 -9.04 19.71 -23.51
N VAL A 341 -9.51 19.23 -22.35
CA VAL A 341 -9.06 19.76 -21.06
C VAL A 341 -7.77 19.11 -20.58
N LEU A 342 -7.58 17.80 -20.77
CA LEU A 342 -6.41 17.07 -20.27
C LEU A 342 -5.30 16.85 -21.32
N ASP A 343 -5.49 17.31 -22.57
CA ASP A 343 -4.55 17.10 -23.69
C ASP A 343 -4.21 15.61 -23.94
N ILE A 344 -5.23 14.76 -23.82
CA ILE A 344 -5.10 13.33 -24.10
C ILE A 344 -4.76 13.14 -25.58
N LYS A 345 -3.69 12.40 -25.85
CA LYS A 345 -3.25 12.07 -27.22
C LYS A 345 -3.85 10.76 -27.71
N TYR A 346 -3.94 9.78 -26.82
CA TYR A 346 -4.35 8.42 -27.13
C TYR A 346 -5.61 8.03 -26.36
N VAL A 347 -6.60 7.47 -27.07
CA VAL A 347 -7.70 6.74 -26.45
C VAL A 347 -7.47 5.26 -26.64
N ARG A 348 -7.58 4.50 -25.56
CA ARG A 348 -7.44 3.05 -25.56
C ARG A 348 -8.81 2.37 -25.54
N ILE A 349 -9.01 1.46 -26.49
CA ILE A 349 -10.21 0.64 -26.65
C ILE A 349 -9.84 -0.83 -26.89
N TRP A 350 -10.71 -1.74 -26.44
CA TRP A 350 -10.56 -3.19 -26.64
C TRP A 350 -11.83 -3.82 -27.23
N ASN A 351 -11.81 -5.14 -27.46
CA ASN A 351 -12.95 -5.89 -27.97
C ASN A 351 -13.41 -5.45 -29.36
N LEU A 352 -12.45 -5.19 -30.25
CA LEU A 352 -12.68 -4.80 -31.65
C LEU A 352 -13.44 -5.86 -32.45
N PHE A 353 -13.31 -7.14 -32.07
CA PHE A 353 -14.00 -8.27 -32.71
C PHE A 353 -15.19 -8.76 -31.89
N SER A 354 -15.95 -7.82 -31.35
CA SER A 354 -17.22 -8.12 -30.68
C SER A 354 -18.33 -8.46 -31.70
N GLU A 355 -19.21 -9.39 -31.33
CA GLU A 355 -20.42 -9.74 -32.09
C GLU A 355 -21.33 -8.52 -32.33
N LYS A 356 -21.28 -7.50 -31.45
CA LYS A 356 -22.02 -6.24 -31.61
C LYS A 356 -21.69 -5.50 -32.91
N PHE A 357 -20.51 -5.73 -33.47
CA PHE A 357 -20.10 -5.11 -34.73
C PHE A 357 -20.57 -5.88 -35.97
N MET A 358 -21.10 -7.09 -35.80
CA MET A 358 -21.61 -7.95 -36.88
C MET A 358 -20.56 -8.20 -37.98
N ILE A 359 -19.28 -8.33 -37.59
CA ILE A 359 -18.16 -8.61 -38.49
C ILE A 359 -18.31 -10.03 -39.05
N SER A 360 -18.95 -10.12 -40.20
CA SER A 360 -19.20 -11.35 -40.93
C SER A 360 -18.62 -11.25 -42.33
N THR A 361 -18.29 -12.40 -42.91
CA THR A 361 -17.97 -12.47 -44.32
C THR A 361 -19.23 -12.29 -45.15
N ASP A 362 -19.10 -11.66 -46.32
CA ASP A 362 -20.16 -11.63 -47.32
C ASP A 362 -20.53 -13.06 -47.80
N PHE A 363 -21.59 -13.19 -48.60
CA PHE A 363 -22.01 -14.49 -49.15
C PHE A 363 -20.91 -15.21 -49.96
N SER A 364 -19.86 -14.49 -50.38
CA SER A 364 -18.71 -15.07 -51.07
C SER A 364 -17.65 -15.65 -50.13
N GLY A 365 -17.73 -15.34 -48.84
CA GLY A 365 -16.75 -15.74 -47.82
C GLY A 365 -15.45 -14.94 -47.88
N LYS A 366 -15.36 -13.88 -48.70
CA LYS A 366 -14.09 -13.21 -49.03
C LYS A 366 -13.95 -11.81 -48.45
N ASN A 367 -15.03 -11.09 -48.18
CA ASN A 367 -14.97 -9.72 -47.66
C ASN A 367 -15.65 -9.63 -46.30
N PHE A 368 -15.01 -8.94 -45.35
CA PHE A 368 -15.58 -8.69 -44.02
C PHE A 368 -16.36 -7.37 -44.00
N ASN A 369 -17.47 -7.34 -43.27
CA ASN A 369 -18.18 -6.10 -42.97
C ASN A 369 -17.55 -5.37 -41.78
N PHE A 370 -17.00 -4.17 -42.01
CA PHE A 370 -16.42 -3.31 -40.98
C PHE A 370 -17.23 -2.03 -40.72
N GLU A 371 -18.42 -1.86 -41.30
CA GLU A 371 -19.17 -0.60 -41.27
C GLU A 371 -19.41 -0.07 -39.84
N SER A 372 -19.77 -0.96 -38.90
CA SER A 372 -20.00 -0.57 -37.50
C SER A 372 -18.72 -0.10 -36.81
N LEU A 373 -17.57 -0.72 -37.12
CA LEU A 373 -16.27 -0.28 -36.62
C LEU A 373 -15.80 1.02 -37.28
N ASP A 374 -16.10 1.21 -38.56
CA ASP A 374 -15.77 2.44 -39.29
C ASP A 374 -16.37 3.66 -38.61
N ARG A 375 -17.61 3.58 -38.10
CA ARG A 375 -18.23 4.69 -37.36
C ARG A 375 -17.43 5.10 -36.12
N ILE A 376 -16.83 4.14 -35.42
CA ILE A 376 -15.99 4.40 -34.25
C ILE A 376 -14.65 5.01 -34.68
N PHE A 377 -13.99 4.41 -35.67
CA PHE A 377 -12.70 4.90 -36.15
C PHE A 377 -12.82 6.28 -36.80
N ASP A 378 -13.89 6.55 -37.55
CA ASP A 378 -14.20 7.85 -38.13
C ASP A 378 -14.29 8.92 -37.05
N PHE A 379 -15.00 8.63 -35.95
CA PHE A 379 -15.10 9.56 -34.81
C PHE A 379 -13.71 9.96 -34.29
N PHE A 380 -12.81 9.00 -34.09
CA PHE A 380 -11.46 9.30 -33.61
C PHE A 380 -10.61 10.05 -34.64
N VAL A 381 -10.64 9.63 -35.91
CA VAL A 381 -9.85 10.25 -36.98
C VAL A 381 -10.32 11.68 -37.26
N GLN A 382 -11.62 11.91 -37.38
CA GLN A 382 -12.21 13.25 -37.62
C GLN A 382 -11.85 14.21 -36.48
N ASN A 383 -11.85 13.72 -35.25
CA ASN A 383 -11.48 14.51 -34.08
C ASN A 383 -9.98 14.52 -33.82
N LYS A 384 -9.12 13.96 -34.68
CA LYS A 384 -7.64 13.91 -34.55
C LYS A 384 -7.17 13.26 -33.25
N ILE A 385 -7.83 12.19 -32.81
CA ILE A 385 -7.46 11.41 -31.62
C ILE A 385 -6.73 10.16 -32.10
N LEU A 386 -5.57 9.87 -31.51
CA LEU A 386 -4.83 8.65 -31.83
C LEU A 386 -5.39 7.47 -31.03
N LEU A 387 -5.27 6.27 -31.58
CA LEU A 387 -5.79 5.06 -30.95
C LEU A 387 -4.67 4.17 -30.42
N LEU A 388 -4.91 3.62 -29.24
CA LEU A 388 -4.24 2.42 -28.74
C LEU A 388 -5.26 1.27 -28.82
N LEU A 389 -5.02 0.37 -29.76
CA LEU A 389 -5.89 -0.76 -30.08
C LEU A 389 -5.43 -2.00 -29.34
N ASP A 390 -6.26 -2.52 -28.44
CA ASP A 390 -6.01 -3.77 -27.74
C ASP A 390 -6.61 -4.97 -28.49
N PHE A 391 -5.73 -5.82 -29.04
CA PHE A 391 -6.07 -7.05 -29.76
C PHE A 391 -6.09 -8.29 -28.87
N GLY A 392 -6.29 -8.17 -27.56
CA GLY A 392 -6.62 -9.30 -26.68
C GLY A 392 -8.12 -9.39 -26.38
N LYS A 393 -8.66 -10.61 -26.33
CA LYS A 393 -10.07 -10.87 -26.01
C LYS A 393 -10.34 -10.61 -24.53
N ARG A 394 -11.42 -9.88 -24.19
CA ARG A 394 -11.86 -9.63 -22.80
C ARG A 394 -13.35 -9.86 -22.64
N ASN A 395 -13.77 -10.30 -21.47
CA ASN A 395 -15.17 -10.20 -21.07
C ASN A 395 -15.51 -8.75 -20.76
N ARG A 396 -16.77 -8.35 -21.03
CA ARG A 396 -17.33 -7.15 -20.44
C ARG A 396 -17.65 -7.47 -19.00
N VAL A 397 -16.96 -6.83 -18.06
CA VAL A 397 -17.14 -7.07 -16.64
C VAL A 397 -17.50 -5.77 -15.93
N ILE A 398 -18.46 -5.84 -15.01
CA ILE A 398 -18.73 -4.79 -14.02
C ILE A 398 -18.45 -5.39 -12.65
N MET A 399 -17.51 -4.81 -11.94
CA MET A 399 -16.98 -5.31 -10.68
C MET A 399 -17.62 -4.56 -9.51
N ALA A 400 -18.20 -5.27 -8.54
CA ALA A 400 -18.47 -4.71 -7.22
C ALA A 400 -17.22 -4.77 -6.32
N GLY A 401 -16.32 -5.71 -6.60
CA GLY A 401 -15.03 -5.89 -5.94
C GLY A 401 -14.29 -7.07 -6.57
N ARG A 402 -13.05 -7.32 -6.14
CA ARG A 402 -12.13 -8.29 -6.77
C ARG A 402 -12.74 -9.66 -7.09
N ASN A 403 -13.55 -10.23 -6.20
CA ASN A 403 -14.17 -11.55 -6.38
C ASN A 403 -15.70 -11.45 -6.50
N ASN A 404 -16.21 -10.29 -6.91
CA ASN A 404 -17.64 -10.01 -6.99
C ASN A 404 -17.96 -9.29 -8.31
N GLU A 405 -18.21 -10.08 -9.35
CA GLU A 405 -18.69 -9.60 -10.64
C GLU A 405 -20.21 -9.40 -10.57
N LEU A 406 -20.67 -8.17 -10.81
CA LEU A 406 -22.10 -7.87 -10.95
C LEU A 406 -22.62 -8.25 -12.35
N TYR A 407 -21.74 -8.17 -13.34
CA TYR A 407 -22.04 -8.49 -14.72
C TYR A 407 -20.77 -9.03 -15.38
N SER A 408 -20.93 -10.10 -16.16
CA SER A 408 -19.88 -10.69 -16.97
C SER A 408 -20.51 -11.22 -18.23
N ALA A 409 -20.10 -10.73 -19.39
CA ALA A 409 -20.56 -11.23 -20.68
C ALA A 409 -19.43 -11.35 -21.68
N ASN A 410 -19.41 -12.49 -22.38
CA ASN A 410 -18.55 -12.71 -23.53
C ASN A 410 -19.39 -12.51 -24.80
N MET A 411 -19.14 -11.41 -25.51
CA MET A 411 -19.80 -11.09 -26.78
C MET A 411 -18.76 -10.96 -27.89
N GLN A 412 -17.85 -11.93 -27.97
CA GLN A 412 -16.71 -11.92 -28.89
C GLN A 412 -16.87 -13.01 -29.94
N TYR A 413 -16.42 -12.73 -31.16
CA TYR A 413 -16.34 -13.74 -32.21
C TYR A 413 -15.43 -14.90 -31.77
N ASN A 414 -15.95 -16.12 -31.82
CA ASN A 414 -15.17 -17.33 -31.60
C ASN A 414 -14.59 -17.80 -32.93
N LEU A 415 -13.33 -17.43 -33.19
CA LEU A 415 -12.58 -17.96 -34.32
C LEU A 415 -12.07 -19.36 -33.94
N LYS A 416 -12.04 -20.29 -34.89
CA LYS A 416 -11.63 -21.67 -34.61
C LYS A 416 -10.13 -21.85 -34.71
N THR A 417 -9.49 -21.15 -35.64
CA THR A 417 -8.06 -21.36 -35.98
C THR A 417 -7.29 -20.05 -36.04
N ILE A 418 -5.96 -20.14 -35.89
CA ILE A 418 -5.06 -19.00 -36.06
C ILE A 418 -5.17 -18.38 -37.46
N ASP A 419 -5.44 -19.18 -38.49
CA ASP A 419 -5.52 -18.70 -39.87
C ASP A 419 -6.78 -17.87 -40.12
N GLU A 420 -7.89 -18.21 -39.48
CA GLU A 420 -9.10 -17.35 -39.46
C GLU A 420 -8.80 -15.99 -38.81
N TRP A 421 -8.07 -15.98 -37.69
CA TRP A 421 -7.66 -14.75 -37.02
C TRP A 421 -6.70 -13.91 -37.86
N LYS A 422 -5.67 -14.53 -38.47
CA LYS A 422 -4.76 -13.87 -39.42
C LYS A 422 -5.53 -13.27 -40.58
N ASN A 423 -6.47 -14.02 -41.16
CA ASN A 423 -7.26 -13.58 -42.29
C ASN A 423 -8.10 -12.35 -41.92
N LEU A 424 -8.78 -12.36 -40.77
CA LEU A 424 -9.54 -11.21 -40.27
C LEU A 424 -8.65 -9.99 -40.03
N MET A 425 -7.51 -10.17 -39.35
CA MET A 425 -6.54 -9.11 -39.08
C MET A 425 -5.99 -8.48 -40.36
N GLU A 426 -5.58 -9.29 -41.33
CA GLU A 426 -5.07 -8.83 -42.63
C GLU A 426 -6.12 -8.01 -43.38
N HIS A 427 -7.39 -8.45 -43.36
CA HIS A 427 -8.49 -7.72 -43.98
C HIS A 427 -8.79 -6.41 -43.25
N LEU A 428 -8.78 -6.40 -41.92
CA LEU A 428 -8.95 -5.18 -41.13
C LEU A 428 -7.87 -4.15 -41.48
N ILE A 429 -6.58 -4.53 -41.45
CA ILE A 429 -5.48 -3.59 -41.70
C ILE A 429 -5.52 -3.07 -43.14
N LYS A 430 -5.79 -3.93 -44.12
CA LYS A 430 -5.99 -3.50 -45.52
C LYS A 430 -7.19 -2.57 -45.69
N HIS A 431 -8.27 -2.82 -44.96
CA HIS A 431 -9.46 -1.96 -44.96
C HIS A 431 -9.13 -0.58 -44.38
N LEU A 432 -8.45 -0.53 -43.23
CA LEU A 432 -8.01 0.72 -42.61
C LEU A 432 -7.12 1.55 -43.55
N ILE A 433 -6.16 0.93 -44.25
CA ILE A 433 -5.26 1.61 -45.20
C ILE A 433 -6.02 2.18 -46.40
N ARG A 434 -7.10 1.54 -46.85
CA ARG A 434 -7.95 2.07 -47.93
C ARG A 434 -8.78 3.26 -47.46
N ARG A 435 -9.17 3.28 -46.18
CA ARG A 435 -10.08 4.27 -45.60
C ARG A 435 -9.36 5.51 -45.04
N TYR A 436 -8.20 5.33 -44.43
CA TYR A 436 -7.49 6.38 -43.70
C TYR A 436 -6.08 6.61 -44.23
N ASP A 437 -5.57 7.83 -43.99
CA ASP A 437 -4.19 8.17 -44.32
C ASP A 437 -3.20 7.24 -43.58
N LYS A 438 -2.25 6.68 -44.32
CA LYS A 438 -1.27 5.74 -43.78
C LYS A 438 -0.44 6.36 -42.66
N GLY A 439 -0.09 7.64 -42.77
CA GLY A 439 0.67 8.36 -41.73
C GLY A 439 -0.09 8.57 -40.42
N VAL A 440 -1.42 8.53 -40.45
CA VAL A 440 -2.25 8.49 -39.24
C VAL A 440 -2.21 7.09 -38.61
N LEU A 441 -2.37 6.04 -39.41
CA LEU A 441 -2.33 4.65 -38.94
C LEU A 441 -0.97 4.27 -38.36
N GLU A 442 0.14 4.76 -38.95
CA GLU A 442 1.49 4.57 -38.43
C GLU A 442 1.69 5.17 -37.02
N LYS A 443 0.86 6.14 -36.61
CA LYS A 443 0.92 6.75 -35.27
C LYS A 443 0.09 6.01 -34.22
N TRP A 444 -0.84 5.16 -34.64
CA TRP A 444 -1.62 4.31 -33.74
C TRP A 444 -0.72 3.26 -33.09
N ILE A 445 -1.14 2.77 -31.93
CA ILE A 445 -0.45 1.73 -31.18
C ILE A 445 -1.29 0.45 -31.26
N TYR A 446 -0.67 -0.65 -31.68
CA TYR A 446 -1.31 -1.95 -31.86
C TYR A 446 -0.81 -2.90 -30.77
N GLU A 447 -1.59 -3.05 -29.70
CA GLU A 447 -1.22 -3.80 -28.50
C GLU A 447 -1.68 -5.26 -28.58
N PHE A 448 -0.76 -6.19 -28.29
CA PHE A 448 -0.99 -7.63 -28.18
C PHE A 448 -0.63 -8.12 -26.77
N PRO A 449 -1.58 -8.09 -25.82
CA PRO A 449 -1.31 -8.45 -24.43
C PRO A 449 -1.04 -9.94 -24.25
N TRP A 450 -0.08 -10.28 -23.40
CA TRP A 450 0.20 -11.63 -22.93
C TRP A 450 -0.82 -12.05 -21.85
N ASN A 451 -1.07 -13.36 -21.73
CA ASN A 451 -2.00 -13.97 -20.75
C ASN A 451 -3.48 -13.52 -20.84
N LYS A 452 -3.93 -13.01 -21.99
CA LYS A 452 -5.36 -12.83 -22.27
C LYS A 452 -5.97 -14.04 -22.94
N GLU A 453 -7.29 -14.18 -22.81
CA GLU A 453 -8.05 -15.16 -23.57
C GLU A 453 -7.76 -14.99 -25.07
N PRO A 454 -7.57 -16.11 -25.79
CA PRO A 454 -7.31 -16.06 -27.21
C PRO A 454 -8.58 -15.76 -28.00
N TYR A 455 -8.44 -15.07 -29.14
CA TYR A 455 -9.54 -14.95 -30.11
C TYR A 455 -9.84 -16.25 -30.84
N TYR A 456 -8.93 -17.23 -30.79
CA TYR A 456 -9.10 -18.53 -31.42
C TYR A 456 -8.82 -19.71 -30.48
N GLU A 457 -9.57 -20.79 -30.62
CA GLU A 457 -9.58 -21.91 -29.65
C GLU A 457 -8.52 -22.98 -29.95
N LYS A 458 -8.37 -23.39 -31.21
CA LYS A 458 -7.53 -24.54 -31.56
C LYS A 458 -6.04 -24.20 -31.50
N ASP A 459 -5.29 -24.97 -30.70
CA ASP A 459 -3.82 -24.94 -30.62
C ASP A 459 -3.25 -23.51 -30.38
N TYR A 460 -3.89 -22.71 -29.53
CA TYR A 460 -3.46 -21.34 -29.26
C TYR A 460 -2.06 -21.26 -28.64
N VAL A 461 -1.16 -20.56 -29.33
CA VAL A 461 0.16 -20.19 -28.84
C VAL A 461 0.31 -18.67 -28.96
N TYR A 462 0.48 -18.00 -27.83
CA TYR A 462 0.58 -16.54 -27.78
C TYR A 462 1.65 -15.99 -28.72
N ILE A 463 2.84 -16.58 -28.72
CA ILE A 463 3.97 -16.11 -29.54
C ILE A 463 3.63 -16.18 -31.02
N ASP A 464 2.92 -17.21 -31.48
CA ASP A 464 2.56 -17.35 -32.89
C ASP A 464 1.48 -16.34 -33.30
N ALA A 465 0.51 -16.05 -32.41
CA ALA A 465 -0.47 -14.98 -32.63
C ALA A 465 0.20 -13.61 -32.66
N TYR A 466 1.08 -13.33 -31.69
CA TYR A 466 1.84 -12.08 -31.61
C TYR A 466 2.71 -11.89 -32.86
N GLU A 467 3.48 -12.90 -33.26
CA GLU A 467 4.35 -12.83 -34.44
C GLU A 467 3.55 -12.58 -35.72
N ALA A 468 2.41 -13.26 -35.87
CA ALA A 468 1.53 -13.04 -37.00
C ALA A 468 0.95 -11.61 -37.02
N GLY A 469 0.46 -11.11 -35.88
CA GLY A 469 -0.01 -9.73 -35.74
C GLY A 469 1.10 -8.71 -36.05
N TRP A 470 2.29 -8.91 -35.48
CA TRP A 470 3.47 -8.08 -35.73
C TRP A 470 3.82 -8.03 -37.22
N LYS A 471 3.87 -9.19 -37.91
CA LYS A 471 4.16 -9.25 -39.36
C LYS A 471 3.11 -8.54 -40.19
N ILE A 472 1.82 -8.71 -39.87
CA ILE A 472 0.71 -8.03 -40.57
C ILE A 472 0.87 -6.51 -40.44
N ILE A 473 1.10 -6.00 -39.23
CA ILE A 473 1.29 -4.56 -38.99
C ILE A 473 2.53 -4.04 -39.73
N LYS A 474 3.67 -4.70 -39.59
CA LYS A 474 4.94 -4.24 -40.17
C LYS A 474 4.96 -4.30 -41.69
N SER A 475 4.43 -5.36 -42.30
CA SER A 475 4.40 -5.50 -43.76
C SER A 475 3.50 -4.47 -44.43
N ASN A 476 2.37 -4.12 -43.80
CA ASN A 476 1.39 -3.20 -44.38
C ASN A 476 1.66 -1.72 -44.01
N LEU A 477 2.07 -1.45 -42.78
CA LEU A 477 2.25 -0.08 -42.27
C LEU A 477 3.72 0.37 -42.18
N GLY A 478 4.70 -0.54 -42.21
CA GLY A 478 6.11 -0.19 -42.04
C GLY A 478 6.40 0.32 -40.62
N ASN A 479 6.17 1.62 -40.39
CA ASN A 479 6.41 2.30 -39.12
C ASN A 479 5.30 2.12 -38.06
N GLY A 480 4.30 1.28 -38.31
CA GLY A 480 3.24 0.99 -37.35
C GLY A 480 3.79 0.50 -36.01
N ARG A 481 3.30 1.04 -34.89
CA ARG A 481 3.88 0.85 -33.55
C ARG A 481 3.24 -0.34 -32.86
N VAL A 482 3.99 -1.42 -32.68
CA VAL A 482 3.51 -2.65 -32.02
C VAL A 482 3.84 -2.58 -30.53
N ALA A 483 2.87 -2.96 -29.71
CA ALA A 483 2.96 -2.96 -28.26
C ALA A 483 2.59 -4.32 -27.66
N GLY A 484 3.10 -4.59 -26.47
CA GLY A 484 2.94 -5.83 -25.70
C GLY A 484 3.96 -5.81 -24.56
N LEU A 485 3.95 -6.61 -23.51
CA LEU A 485 3.21 -7.84 -23.25
C LEU A 485 2.11 -7.62 -22.20
N SER A 486 2.01 -6.42 -21.63
CA SER A 486 1.01 -6.05 -20.62
C SER A 486 0.92 -7.02 -19.44
N PRO A 487 2.05 -7.44 -18.81
CA PRO A 487 1.99 -8.25 -17.60
C PRO A 487 1.21 -7.52 -16.51
N HIS A 488 0.59 -8.31 -15.64
CA HIS A 488 -0.25 -7.84 -14.54
C HIS A 488 -0.05 -8.73 -13.32
N GLY A 489 -0.08 -8.15 -12.12
CA GLY A 489 0.06 -8.89 -10.86
C GLY A 489 1.44 -9.54 -10.69
N GLU A 490 1.50 -10.69 -10.01
CA GLU A 490 2.77 -11.42 -9.83
C GLU A 490 3.33 -11.92 -11.16
N ILE A 491 4.46 -11.36 -11.57
CA ILE A 491 5.20 -11.85 -12.73
C ILE A 491 5.91 -13.14 -12.33
N ASN A 492 5.51 -14.27 -12.93
CA ASN A 492 6.32 -15.47 -12.95
C ASN A 492 7.57 -15.21 -13.78
N GLU A 493 8.68 -14.93 -13.10
CA GLU A 493 9.92 -14.47 -13.73
C GLU A 493 10.44 -15.44 -14.80
N VAL A 494 10.35 -16.75 -14.55
CA VAL A 494 10.82 -17.77 -15.50
C VAL A 494 9.98 -17.79 -16.77
N GLN A 495 8.65 -17.83 -16.63
CA GLN A 495 7.75 -17.82 -17.80
C GLN A 495 7.91 -16.53 -18.59
N PHE A 496 8.04 -15.40 -17.89
CA PHE A 496 8.16 -14.10 -18.54
C PHE A 496 9.48 -13.92 -19.27
N GLN A 497 10.59 -14.35 -18.66
CA GLN A 497 11.91 -14.38 -19.29
C GLN A 497 11.91 -15.23 -20.55
N ASN A 498 11.27 -16.41 -20.53
CA ASN A 498 11.17 -17.26 -21.71
C ASN A 498 10.45 -16.56 -22.87
N VAL A 499 9.31 -15.89 -22.61
CA VAL A 499 8.58 -15.15 -23.65
C VAL A 499 9.40 -13.98 -24.19
N ILE A 500 10.06 -13.22 -23.32
CA ILE A 500 10.95 -12.12 -23.74
C ILE A 500 12.09 -12.67 -24.62
N HIS A 501 12.73 -13.75 -24.19
CA HIS A 501 13.83 -14.38 -24.90
C HIS A 501 13.38 -14.88 -26.29
N ASP A 502 12.23 -15.53 -26.38
CA ASP A 502 11.67 -16.01 -27.65
C ASP A 502 11.36 -14.86 -28.63
N LEU A 503 10.76 -13.78 -28.15
CA LEU A 503 10.47 -12.61 -28.99
C LEU A 503 11.75 -11.91 -29.45
N LYS A 504 12.76 -11.84 -28.58
CA LYS A 504 14.06 -11.25 -28.88
C LYS A 504 14.83 -12.08 -29.91
N THR A 505 14.91 -13.40 -29.73
CA THR A 505 15.60 -14.31 -30.67
C THR A 505 14.95 -14.34 -32.05
N ARG A 506 13.62 -14.18 -32.12
CA ARG A 506 12.88 -14.01 -33.38
C ARG A 506 12.97 -12.61 -34.00
N GLY A 507 13.56 -11.63 -33.29
CA GLY A 507 13.70 -10.26 -33.78
C GLY A 507 12.39 -9.47 -33.87
N ILE A 508 11.39 -9.82 -33.06
CA ILE A 508 10.02 -9.26 -33.08
C ILE A 508 9.61 -8.60 -31.76
N PHE A 509 10.58 -8.26 -30.91
CA PHE A 509 10.30 -7.59 -29.63
C PHE A 509 9.52 -6.27 -29.85
N PRO A 510 8.49 -5.95 -29.04
CA PRO A 510 7.64 -4.77 -29.26
C PRO A 510 8.44 -3.47 -29.14
N GLU A 511 8.06 -2.45 -29.92
CA GLU A 511 8.65 -1.11 -29.77
C GLU A 511 8.21 -0.41 -28.48
N ILE A 512 7.03 -0.77 -27.99
CA ILE A 512 6.44 -0.25 -26.76
C ILE A 512 6.11 -1.42 -25.85
N PHE A 513 6.88 -1.56 -24.78
CA PHE A 513 6.62 -2.53 -23.76
C PHE A 513 5.46 -2.05 -22.86
N THR A 514 4.32 -2.71 -22.93
CA THR A 514 3.14 -2.34 -22.13
C THR A 514 3.12 -3.06 -20.79
N VAL A 515 2.57 -2.40 -19.76
CA VAL A 515 2.39 -2.91 -18.39
C VAL A 515 0.98 -2.54 -17.90
N LYS A 516 0.42 -3.33 -16.98
CA LYS A 516 -0.80 -2.98 -16.25
C LYS A 516 -0.55 -2.96 -14.75
N ILE A 517 -1.12 -1.98 -14.06
CA ILE A 517 -0.92 -1.80 -12.62
C ILE A 517 -2.26 -1.58 -11.94
N PHE A 518 -2.75 -2.62 -11.29
CA PHE A 518 -3.79 -2.49 -10.27
C PHE A 518 -3.16 -2.91 -8.95
N ALA A 519 -3.56 -2.29 -7.83
CA ALA A 519 -3.07 -2.63 -6.51
C ALA A 519 -3.56 -4.04 -6.11
N ASP A 520 -2.93 -5.04 -6.69
CA ASP A 520 -3.24 -6.45 -6.58
C ASP A 520 -2.05 -7.14 -5.90
N TYR A 521 -2.09 -7.24 -4.57
CA TYR A 521 -1.19 -8.14 -3.87
C TYR A 521 -1.71 -9.57 -4.07
N SER A 522 -1.05 -10.32 -4.94
CA SER A 522 -1.12 -11.77 -4.94
C SER A 522 -0.53 -12.27 -3.62
N HIS A 523 -1.36 -12.88 -2.77
CA HIS A 523 -1.05 -14.12 -2.07
C HIS A 523 -2.35 -14.71 -1.54
N LYS A 524 -2.69 -15.90 -2.03
CA LYS A 524 -3.76 -16.76 -1.51
C LYS A 524 -3.69 -16.83 0.02
N MET A 525 -4.67 -16.26 0.72
CA MET A 525 -4.95 -16.55 2.13
C MET A 525 -6.44 -16.82 2.30
N MET A 526 -6.71 -18.00 2.83
CA MET A 526 -7.93 -18.51 3.51
C MET A 526 -9.31 -18.13 2.95
N GLU A 527 -10.05 -19.17 2.56
CA GLU A 527 -11.39 -19.17 1.95
C GLU A 527 -12.51 -18.46 2.74
N ASP A 528 -12.25 -17.94 3.95
CA ASP A 528 -13.31 -17.42 4.85
C ASP A 528 -13.28 -15.91 5.14
N TYR A 529 -12.33 -15.12 4.60
CA TYR A 529 -12.33 -13.66 4.80
C TYR A 529 -12.00 -12.89 3.51
N SER A 530 -12.96 -12.13 3.00
CA SER A 530 -12.76 -11.18 1.91
C SER A 530 -12.09 -9.89 2.44
N LEU A 531 -10.78 -9.95 2.71
CA LEU A 531 -10.01 -8.75 3.02
C LEU A 531 -9.84 -7.90 1.76
N GLN A 532 -10.13 -6.61 1.86
CA GLN A 532 -9.69 -5.61 0.89
C GLN A 532 -8.15 -5.53 0.96
N MET A 533 -7.47 -5.52 -0.20
CA MET A 533 -6.00 -5.59 -0.25
C MET A 533 -5.36 -4.22 -0.49
N GLY A 534 -4.14 -4.06 0.02
CA GLY A 534 -3.42 -2.79 0.23
C GLY A 534 -3.39 -1.85 -0.98
N ASN A 535 -3.86 -0.63 -0.79
CA ASN A 535 -3.83 0.44 -1.78
C ASN A 535 -2.51 1.24 -1.67
N ASP A 536 -1.37 0.54 -1.67
CA ASP A 536 -0.05 1.17 -1.50
C ASP A 536 0.45 1.69 -2.85
N TYR A 537 0.49 3.01 -3.03
CA TYR A 537 1.03 3.64 -4.25
C TYR A 537 2.53 3.34 -4.46
N LEU A 538 3.25 2.84 -3.45
CA LEU A 538 4.63 2.38 -3.58
C LEU A 538 4.74 1.00 -4.23
N TYR A 539 3.66 0.20 -4.25
CA TYR A 539 3.61 -1.07 -4.99
C TYR A 539 3.93 -0.83 -6.47
N ALA A 540 3.29 0.18 -7.07
CA ALA A 540 3.48 0.51 -8.48
C ALA A 540 4.95 0.80 -8.82
N ARG A 541 5.64 1.54 -7.95
CA ARG A 541 7.07 1.83 -8.10
C ARG A 541 7.90 0.55 -8.03
N LYS A 542 7.70 -0.29 -7.02
CA LYS A 542 8.43 -1.56 -6.86
C LYS A 542 8.19 -2.50 -8.04
N TYR A 543 6.94 -2.55 -8.53
CA TYR A 543 6.57 -3.34 -9.69
C TYR A 543 7.26 -2.86 -10.97
N MET A 544 7.28 -1.55 -11.20
CA MET A 544 7.98 -0.97 -12.34
C MET A 544 9.50 -1.16 -12.25
N GLU A 545 10.10 -0.99 -11.07
CA GLU A 545 11.53 -1.28 -10.84
C GLU A 545 11.85 -2.76 -11.16
N LYS A 546 10.96 -3.70 -10.80
CA LYS A 546 11.09 -5.12 -11.15
C LYS A 546 11.01 -5.33 -12.67
N VAL A 547 10.05 -4.72 -13.35
CA VAL A 547 9.92 -4.78 -14.82
C VAL A 547 11.19 -4.26 -15.51
N HIS A 548 11.69 -3.10 -15.08
CA HIS A 548 12.94 -2.52 -15.58
C HIS A 548 14.13 -3.46 -15.39
N ALA A 549 14.25 -4.09 -14.21
CA ALA A 549 15.30 -5.06 -13.94
C ALA A 549 15.23 -6.28 -14.89
N LEU A 550 14.02 -6.81 -15.15
CA LEU A 550 13.82 -7.93 -16.07
C LEU A 550 14.22 -7.58 -17.51
N LEU A 551 13.81 -6.41 -18.01
CA LEU A 551 14.18 -5.95 -19.35
C LEU A 551 15.69 -5.71 -19.47
N LYS A 552 16.29 -5.13 -18.43
CA LYS A 552 17.74 -4.87 -18.37
C LYS A 552 18.55 -6.16 -18.37
N ASN A 553 18.12 -7.20 -17.66
CA ASN A 553 18.79 -8.51 -17.64
C ASN A 553 18.86 -9.14 -19.04
N GLU A 554 17.84 -8.89 -19.86
CA GLU A 554 17.80 -9.33 -21.26
C GLU A 554 18.45 -8.31 -22.23
N ASN A 555 19.11 -7.26 -21.75
CA ASN A 555 19.70 -6.18 -22.58
C ASN A 555 18.69 -5.58 -23.57
N ILE A 556 17.47 -5.31 -23.11
CA ILE A 556 16.41 -4.71 -23.92
C ILE A 556 16.23 -3.25 -23.54
N GLU A 557 16.33 -2.39 -24.53
CA GLU A 557 16.00 -0.97 -24.43
C GLU A 557 14.75 -0.70 -25.27
N CYS A 558 13.66 -0.30 -24.62
CA CYS A 558 12.38 -0.04 -25.27
C CYS A 558 11.60 1.01 -24.49
N LYS A 559 10.58 1.61 -25.12
CA LYS A 559 9.65 2.51 -24.43
C LYS A 559 8.72 1.70 -23.54
N ILE A 560 8.45 2.18 -22.33
CA ILE A 560 7.55 1.51 -21.40
C ILE A 560 6.25 2.31 -21.27
N CYS A 561 5.13 1.65 -21.50
CA CYS A 561 3.79 2.22 -21.43
C CYS A 561 2.97 1.52 -20.35
N ILE A 562 2.54 2.23 -19.33
CA ILE A 562 1.51 1.74 -18.42
C ILE A 562 0.17 1.88 -19.14
N SER A 563 -0.27 0.80 -19.79
CA SER A 563 -1.46 0.78 -20.64
C SER A 563 -2.77 0.95 -19.85
N GLU A 564 -2.79 0.44 -18.63
CA GLU A 564 -3.91 0.51 -17.68
C GLU A 564 -3.39 0.60 -16.26
N TRP A 565 -3.96 1.50 -15.48
CA TRP A 565 -3.84 1.47 -14.04
C TRP A 565 -5.03 2.09 -13.33
N SER A 566 -5.28 1.65 -12.10
CA SER A 566 -6.20 2.26 -11.15
C SER A 566 -5.86 1.79 -9.73
N ASN A 567 -6.31 2.54 -8.74
CA ASN A 567 -6.21 2.19 -7.32
C ASN A 567 -7.21 1.10 -6.91
N SER A 568 -8.21 0.80 -7.74
CA SER A 568 -9.16 -0.28 -7.53
C SER A 568 -9.66 -0.83 -8.86
N VAL A 569 -9.99 -2.12 -8.86
CA VAL A 569 -10.70 -2.81 -9.96
C VAL A 569 -12.22 -2.73 -9.82
N SER A 570 -12.74 -2.31 -8.66
CA SER A 570 -14.16 -2.14 -8.41
C SER A 570 -14.72 -0.97 -9.23
N ASN A 571 -15.97 -1.07 -9.64
CA ASN A 571 -16.78 0.01 -10.19
C ASN A 571 -17.83 0.49 -9.17
N ARG A 572 -17.75 0.04 -7.90
CA ARG A 572 -18.71 0.33 -6.82
C ARG A 572 -18.04 0.76 -5.51
N ASN A 573 -16.80 1.24 -5.56
CA ASN A 573 -16.10 1.75 -4.39
C ASN A 573 -16.34 3.25 -4.26
N ILE A 574 -17.11 3.67 -3.25
CA ILE A 574 -17.54 5.07 -3.08
C ILE A 574 -16.37 6.06 -2.94
N LEU A 575 -15.21 5.60 -2.46
CA LEU A 575 -14.02 6.44 -2.35
C LEU A 575 -13.50 6.89 -3.72
N GLN A 576 -13.96 6.27 -4.80
CA GLN A 576 -13.64 6.66 -6.15
C GLN A 576 -14.22 8.01 -6.58
N ASP A 577 -15.21 8.50 -5.83
CA ASP A 577 -15.84 9.82 -6.01
C ASP A 577 -15.27 10.87 -5.06
N SER A 578 -14.38 10.49 -4.14
CA SER A 578 -13.86 11.34 -3.06
C SER A 578 -12.57 12.11 -3.42
N CYS A 579 -12.24 13.14 -2.62
CA CYS A 579 -10.95 13.83 -2.70
C CYS A 579 -9.74 12.92 -2.41
N ALA A 580 -9.94 11.84 -1.65
CA ALA A 580 -8.88 10.89 -1.35
C ALA A 580 -8.33 10.22 -2.63
N ARG A 581 -9.18 9.96 -3.63
CA ARG A 581 -8.72 9.42 -4.91
C ARG A 581 -7.89 10.42 -5.70
N GLY A 582 -8.22 11.72 -5.64
CA GLY A 582 -7.42 12.77 -6.28
C GLY A 582 -5.99 12.79 -5.74
N THR A 583 -5.83 12.86 -4.42
CA THR A 583 -4.50 12.86 -3.79
C THR A 583 -3.73 11.55 -4.02
N TYR A 584 -4.42 10.40 -4.03
CA TYR A 584 -3.82 9.12 -4.39
C TYR A 584 -3.23 9.14 -5.80
N ILE A 585 -3.98 9.64 -6.78
CA ILE A 585 -3.53 9.70 -8.18
C ILE A 585 -2.25 10.52 -8.32
N ILE A 586 -2.17 11.66 -7.62
CA ILE A 586 -0.95 12.50 -7.60
C ILE A 586 0.23 11.70 -7.01
N LYS A 587 0.05 11.07 -5.84
CA LYS A 587 1.08 10.24 -5.20
C LYS A 587 1.55 9.09 -6.09
N PHE A 588 0.61 8.41 -6.75
CA PHE A 588 0.90 7.33 -7.68
C PHE A 588 1.75 7.83 -8.84
N ILE A 589 1.33 8.89 -9.53
CA ILE A 589 2.07 9.39 -10.69
C ILE A 589 3.46 9.90 -10.28
N LEU A 590 3.57 10.62 -9.16
CA LEU A 590 4.86 11.08 -8.64
C LEU A 590 5.79 9.92 -8.24
N SER A 591 5.28 8.73 -7.94
CA SER A 591 6.10 7.55 -7.61
C SER A 591 6.64 6.82 -8.85
N ILE A 592 5.99 6.96 -10.01
CA ILE A 592 6.31 6.19 -11.23
C ILE A 592 6.69 7.03 -12.46
N TRP A 593 6.54 8.37 -12.45
CA TRP A 593 6.71 9.19 -13.67
C TRP A 593 8.09 9.09 -14.34
N LYS A 594 9.15 8.76 -13.59
CA LYS A 594 10.49 8.51 -14.15
C LYS A 594 10.69 7.11 -14.73
N LEU A 595 9.75 6.20 -14.47
CA LEU A 595 9.84 4.78 -14.80
C LEU A 595 8.96 4.41 -16.00
N ALA A 596 8.14 5.32 -16.52
CA ALA A 596 7.26 5.07 -17.66
C ALA A 596 7.31 6.23 -18.65
N ASP A 597 7.31 5.92 -19.95
CA ASP A 597 7.27 6.89 -21.03
C ASP A 597 5.84 7.34 -21.37
N MET A 598 4.85 6.50 -21.03
CA MET A 598 3.43 6.75 -21.27
C MET A 598 2.61 6.14 -20.13
N ILE A 599 1.58 6.87 -19.68
CA ILE A 599 0.70 6.47 -18.57
C ILE A 599 -0.75 6.56 -19.01
N GLY A 600 -1.47 5.43 -18.89
CA GLY A 600 -2.86 5.25 -19.29
C GLY A 600 -3.77 4.94 -18.11
N PHE A 601 -4.60 5.92 -17.76
CA PHE A 601 -5.53 5.79 -16.64
C PHE A 601 -6.77 4.96 -17.02
N TRP A 602 -7.20 4.09 -16.11
CA TRP A 602 -8.47 3.37 -16.19
C TRP A 602 -9.45 3.94 -15.15
N HIS A 603 -10.47 4.70 -15.55
CA HIS A 603 -10.86 5.07 -16.94
C HIS A 603 -11.51 6.46 -16.99
N GLY A 604 -11.87 6.93 -18.19
CA GLY A 604 -12.29 8.33 -18.39
C GLY A 604 -13.68 8.70 -17.87
N SER A 605 -14.65 7.78 -17.90
CA SER A 605 -16.07 8.10 -17.72
C SER A 605 -16.87 6.95 -17.10
N ASP A 606 -17.60 7.24 -16.03
CA ASP A 606 -18.50 6.28 -15.36
C ASP A 606 -19.59 5.70 -16.26
N ALA A 607 -19.96 6.40 -17.34
CA ALA A 607 -20.97 5.93 -18.28
C ALA A 607 -20.61 4.57 -18.93
N VAL A 608 -19.34 4.15 -18.90
CA VAL A 608 -18.97 2.81 -19.39
C VAL A 608 -19.37 1.67 -18.43
N ASP A 609 -19.56 1.99 -17.14
CA ASP A 609 -19.80 1.05 -16.04
C ASP A 609 -21.25 1.07 -15.54
N THR A 610 -22.15 1.73 -16.28
CA THR A 610 -23.56 1.82 -15.89
C THR A 610 -24.24 0.46 -15.97
N PHE A 611 -24.98 0.11 -14.92
CA PHE A 611 -25.77 -1.10 -14.83
C PHE A 611 -27.11 -0.85 -14.13
N TYR A 612 -27.84 -1.90 -13.73
CA TYR A 612 -29.18 -1.76 -13.15
C TYR A 612 -29.19 -0.94 -11.84
N ASP A 613 -28.07 -0.91 -11.12
CA ASP A 613 -27.87 -0.25 -9.83
C ASP A 613 -27.27 1.17 -9.96
N SER A 614 -26.92 1.60 -11.17
CA SER A 614 -26.33 2.91 -11.47
C SER A 614 -27.36 4.04 -11.56
N ARG A 615 -28.49 3.95 -10.83
CA ARG A 615 -29.52 5.01 -10.82
C ARG A 615 -29.01 6.29 -10.15
N LYS A 616 -28.24 6.12 -9.08
CA LYS A 616 -27.62 7.19 -8.30
C LYS A 616 -26.70 8.08 -9.15
N LEU A 617 -26.57 9.35 -8.74
CA LEU A 617 -25.63 10.32 -9.33
C LEU A 617 -24.19 9.78 -9.31
N ILE A 618 -23.75 9.35 -8.13
CA ILE A 618 -22.48 8.67 -7.90
C ILE A 618 -22.73 7.31 -7.25
N TYR A 619 -21.90 6.35 -7.60
CA TYR A 619 -22.04 4.95 -7.15
C TYR A 619 -20.69 4.26 -6.99
N GLY A 620 -19.59 5.01 -6.89
CA GLY A 620 -18.24 4.46 -6.81
C GLY A 620 -17.64 4.07 -8.15
N GLY A 621 -18.09 4.71 -9.24
CA GLY A 621 -17.59 4.47 -10.60
C GLY A 621 -16.15 4.94 -10.80
N GLY A 622 -15.43 4.27 -11.68
CA GLY A 622 -14.00 4.50 -11.90
C GLY A 622 -13.63 5.67 -12.79
N GLY A 623 -14.60 6.40 -13.33
CA GLY A 623 -14.41 7.51 -14.24
C GLY A 623 -13.74 8.73 -13.60
N LEU A 624 -13.07 9.54 -14.43
CA LEU A 624 -12.73 10.94 -14.10
C LEU A 624 -13.98 11.83 -14.11
N LEU A 625 -14.97 11.43 -14.91
CA LEU A 625 -16.28 12.06 -15.01
C LEU A 625 -17.36 11.11 -14.49
N THR A 626 -18.39 11.65 -13.85
CA THR A 626 -19.65 10.91 -13.59
C THR A 626 -20.35 10.55 -14.90
N LYS A 627 -21.37 9.70 -14.85
CA LYS A 627 -22.18 9.34 -16.03
C LYS A 627 -22.84 10.56 -16.69
N ASP A 628 -23.07 11.62 -15.92
CA ASP A 628 -23.68 12.88 -16.35
C ASP A 628 -22.64 13.95 -16.74
N GLY A 629 -21.35 13.61 -16.73
CA GLY A 629 -20.26 14.49 -17.14
C GLY A 629 -19.84 15.52 -16.09
N ILE A 630 -20.08 15.25 -14.81
CA ILE A 630 -19.58 16.10 -13.71
C ILE A 630 -18.15 15.68 -13.38
N LYS A 631 -17.27 16.67 -13.21
CA LYS A 631 -15.86 16.45 -12.88
C LYS A 631 -15.71 15.95 -11.45
N LYS A 632 -15.02 14.83 -11.27
CA LYS A 632 -14.68 14.30 -9.94
C LYS A 632 -13.36 14.89 -9.43
N PRO A 633 -13.02 14.80 -8.13
CA PRO A 633 -11.70 15.19 -7.64
C PRO A 633 -10.53 14.52 -8.36
N SER A 634 -10.70 13.26 -8.81
CA SER A 634 -9.71 12.56 -9.64
C SER A 634 -9.39 13.26 -10.97
N PHE A 635 -10.36 13.94 -11.59
CA PHE A 635 -10.15 14.76 -12.78
C PHE A 635 -9.19 15.92 -12.49
N TYR A 636 -9.40 16.62 -11.37
CA TYR A 636 -8.58 17.77 -11.00
C TYR A 636 -7.14 17.39 -10.66
N ALA A 637 -6.89 16.17 -10.20
CA ALA A 637 -5.53 15.66 -10.06
C ALA A 637 -4.78 15.71 -11.40
N PHE A 638 -5.36 15.15 -12.47
CA PHE A 638 -4.77 15.20 -13.83
C PHE A 638 -4.68 16.62 -14.37
N GLU A 639 -5.71 17.44 -14.16
CA GLU A 639 -5.70 18.84 -14.60
C GLU A 639 -4.59 19.64 -13.92
N PHE A 640 -4.40 19.48 -12.61
CA PHE A 640 -3.32 20.13 -11.86
C PHE A 640 -1.94 19.66 -12.32
N MET A 641 -1.72 18.35 -12.50
CA MET A 641 -0.42 17.86 -13.00
C MET A 641 -0.09 18.35 -14.41
N LYS A 642 -1.11 18.58 -15.25
CA LYS A 642 -0.92 19.19 -16.58
C LYS A 642 -0.46 20.65 -16.50
N LYS A 643 -0.90 21.40 -15.48
CA LYS A 643 -0.56 22.82 -15.29
C LYS A 643 0.83 23.04 -14.70
N LEU A 644 1.56 21.99 -14.32
CA LEU A 644 2.93 22.10 -13.85
C LEU A 644 3.88 22.59 -14.96
N GLY A 645 4.76 23.53 -14.61
CA GLY A 645 5.88 23.95 -15.45
C GLY A 645 6.87 22.82 -15.76
N ARG A 646 7.72 23.04 -16.78
CA ARG A 646 8.67 22.05 -17.29
C ARG A 646 9.87 21.82 -16.38
N ASP A 647 10.39 22.86 -15.72
CA ASP A 647 11.59 22.73 -14.90
C ASP A 647 11.20 22.47 -13.45
N ILE A 648 11.67 21.37 -12.85
CA ILE A 648 11.37 21.05 -11.45
C ILE A 648 12.32 21.83 -10.55
N LEU A 649 11.79 22.74 -9.73
CA LEU A 649 12.57 23.47 -8.72
C LEU A 649 12.73 22.63 -7.44
N ARG A 650 11.68 21.93 -7.01
CA ARG A 650 11.74 21.06 -5.83
C ARG A 650 10.62 20.02 -5.84
N ILE A 651 10.90 18.84 -5.29
CA ILE A 651 9.88 17.82 -5.01
C ILE A 651 10.02 17.39 -3.55
N GLY A 652 8.91 17.30 -2.86
CA GLY A 652 8.82 16.78 -1.49
C GLY A 652 7.74 15.71 -1.40
N ASN A 653 7.50 15.21 -0.19
CA ASN A 653 6.49 14.17 0.02
C ASN A 653 5.08 14.63 -0.36
N ASN A 654 4.76 15.91 -0.11
CA ASN A 654 3.40 16.47 -0.20
C ASN A 654 3.33 17.66 -1.17
N TYR A 655 4.36 17.87 -1.98
CA TYR A 655 4.39 18.97 -2.94
C TYR A 655 5.34 18.70 -4.11
N ILE A 656 5.06 19.34 -5.24
CA ILE A 656 5.98 19.52 -6.35
C ILE A 656 5.96 20.99 -6.77
N VAL A 657 7.14 21.58 -6.94
CA VAL A 657 7.32 22.96 -7.39
C VAL A 657 8.07 22.96 -8.69
N THR A 658 7.51 23.61 -9.69
CA THR A 658 8.06 23.71 -11.03
C THR A 658 8.02 25.16 -11.52
N ARG A 659 8.72 25.41 -12.62
CA ARG A 659 8.74 26.69 -13.34
C ARG A 659 8.52 26.43 -14.82
N ASP A 660 7.77 27.31 -15.47
CA ASP A 660 7.58 27.28 -16.92
C ASP A 660 8.54 28.23 -17.66
N SER A 661 8.42 28.29 -18.99
CA SER A 661 9.25 29.17 -19.83
C SER A 661 8.95 30.66 -19.67
N ALA A 662 7.82 31.02 -19.08
CA ALA A 662 7.43 32.40 -18.79
C ALA A 662 7.89 32.86 -17.39
N ASN A 663 8.68 32.04 -16.69
CA ASN A 663 9.09 32.21 -15.29
C ASN A 663 7.95 32.15 -14.27
N THR A 664 6.76 31.65 -14.67
CA THR A 664 5.70 31.34 -13.73
C THR A 664 6.13 30.16 -12.86
N ILE A 665 6.08 30.34 -11.55
CA ILE A 665 6.33 29.27 -10.59
C ILE A 665 4.99 28.63 -10.23
N THR A 666 4.90 27.32 -10.37
CA THR A 666 3.73 26.52 -10.01
C THR A 666 4.06 25.56 -8.88
N CYS A 667 3.24 25.52 -7.84
CA CYS A 667 3.38 24.62 -6.72
C CYS A 667 2.09 23.80 -6.53
N LEU A 668 2.18 22.49 -6.80
CA LEU A 668 1.10 21.55 -6.51
C LEU A 668 1.36 20.92 -5.14
N CYS A 669 0.52 21.27 -4.17
CA CYS A 669 0.51 20.77 -2.80
C CYS A 669 -0.63 19.78 -2.61
N PHE A 670 -0.44 18.75 -1.79
CA PHE A 670 -1.47 17.76 -1.51
C PHE A 670 -1.26 17.06 -0.16
N ASN A 671 -2.36 16.74 0.53
CA ASN A 671 -2.35 16.07 1.84
C ASN A 671 -2.99 14.67 1.75
N HIS A 672 -2.25 13.69 1.23
CA HIS A 672 -2.74 12.32 1.13
C HIS A 672 -2.70 11.62 2.50
N ARG A 673 -3.82 11.01 2.93
CA ARG A 673 -3.90 10.17 4.12
C ARG A 673 -4.13 8.71 3.73
N ASP A 674 -3.38 7.81 4.37
CA ASP A 674 -3.50 6.38 4.11
C ASP A 674 -4.80 5.82 4.72
N TYR A 675 -5.29 4.72 4.13
CA TYR A 675 -6.46 4.01 4.65
C TYR A 675 -6.15 3.35 6.00
N SER A 676 -7.11 3.41 6.93
CA SER A 676 -7.05 2.69 8.19
C SER A 676 -7.33 1.20 8.00
N TYR A 677 -7.12 0.40 9.05
CA TYR A 677 -7.47 -1.02 9.03
C TYR A 677 -8.97 -1.28 8.77
N TYR A 678 -9.84 -0.34 9.15
CA TYR A 678 -11.29 -0.45 8.93
C TYR A 678 -11.64 -0.63 7.45
N TYR A 679 -10.95 0.09 6.56
CA TYR A 679 -11.15 -0.03 5.11
C TYR A 679 -10.84 -1.45 4.62
N TYR A 680 -9.70 -2.01 5.05
CA TYR A 680 -9.23 -3.33 4.63
C TYR A 680 -10.10 -4.50 5.13
N LEU A 681 -10.89 -4.29 6.18
CA LEU A 681 -11.81 -5.28 6.73
C LEU A 681 -13.17 -5.36 6.03
N LYS A 682 -13.51 -4.39 5.19
CA LYS A 682 -14.81 -4.30 4.52
C LYS A 682 -14.71 -4.77 3.08
N LYS A 683 -15.83 -5.07 2.41
CA LYS A 683 -15.85 -5.23 0.93
C LYS A 683 -16.01 -3.87 0.25
N GLU A 684 -15.48 -3.72 -0.95
CA GLU A 684 -15.43 -2.40 -1.63
C GLU A 684 -16.82 -1.84 -1.98
N ASN A 685 -17.81 -2.71 -2.13
CA ASN A 685 -19.20 -2.34 -2.40
C ASN A 685 -20.06 -2.22 -1.14
N GLU A 686 -19.48 -2.39 0.05
CA GLU A 686 -20.20 -2.18 1.31
C GLU A 686 -20.23 -0.70 1.68
N HIS A 687 -21.22 -0.33 2.49
CA HIS A 687 -21.28 1.01 3.05
C HIS A 687 -20.10 1.23 4.01
N LEU A 688 -19.32 2.29 3.77
CA LEU A 688 -18.18 2.68 4.58
C LEU A 688 -18.54 3.86 5.48
N ASP A 689 -18.20 3.74 6.77
CA ASP A 689 -18.16 4.90 7.67
C ASP A 689 -16.91 5.72 7.34
N LEU A 690 -17.09 6.79 6.56
CA LEU A 690 -15.99 7.63 6.08
C LEU A 690 -15.13 8.20 7.21
N SER A 691 -15.68 8.39 8.43
CA SER A 691 -14.91 8.86 9.59
C SER A 691 -13.86 7.86 10.09
N LYS A 692 -13.98 6.59 9.70
CA LYS A 692 -13.07 5.51 10.10
C LYS A 692 -12.18 5.04 8.96
N VAL A 693 -12.38 5.52 7.74
CA VAL A 693 -11.69 5.00 6.54
C VAL A 693 -10.21 5.39 6.50
N PHE A 694 -9.82 6.50 7.13
CA PHE A 694 -8.47 7.06 7.05
C PHE A 694 -7.72 7.01 8.39
N GLN A 695 -6.39 6.96 8.36
CA GLN A 695 -5.55 6.83 9.56
C GLN A 695 -5.45 8.11 10.40
N SER A 696 -5.55 9.29 9.78
CA SER A 696 -5.58 10.56 10.49
C SER A 696 -6.36 11.62 9.72
N GLU A 697 -6.92 12.58 10.46
CA GLU A 697 -7.61 13.77 9.95
C GLU A 697 -6.76 15.04 10.12
N GLU A 698 -5.44 14.87 10.23
CA GLU A 698 -4.54 15.98 10.50
C GLU A 698 -4.41 16.90 9.28
N LYS A 699 -4.33 18.19 9.57
CA LYS A 699 -3.95 19.20 8.59
C LYS A 699 -2.45 19.21 8.38
N GLU A 700 -2.03 19.60 7.19
CA GLU A 700 -0.62 19.72 6.85
C GLU A 700 -0.28 21.20 6.60
N LYS A 701 0.65 21.76 7.39
CA LYS A 701 1.11 23.14 7.24
C LYS A 701 2.48 23.18 6.59
N ILE A 702 2.60 23.90 5.48
CA ILE A 702 3.86 24.05 4.73
C ILE A 702 4.12 25.55 4.53
N GLU A 703 5.27 26.02 5.01
CA GLU A 703 5.77 27.37 4.76
C GLU A 703 6.79 27.31 3.63
N PHE A 704 6.49 27.98 2.51
CA PHE A 704 7.39 28.10 1.39
C PHE A 704 8.14 29.42 1.44
N THR A 705 9.43 29.38 1.18
CA THR A 705 10.27 30.56 0.93
C THR A 705 10.84 30.44 -0.48
N ILE A 706 10.39 31.28 -1.40
CA ILE A 706 10.97 31.36 -2.75
C ILE A 706 12.12 32.35 -2.70
N GLU A 707 13.30 31.96 -3.16
CA GLU A 707 14.54 32.74 -3.14
C GLU A 707 15.01 33.05 -4.56
N GLU A 708 15.88 34.06 -4.68
CA GLU A 708 16.47 34.51 -5.96
C GLU A 708 15.45 35.17 -6.89
N LEU A 709 14.46 35.84 -6.30
CA LEU A 709 13.50 36.70 -7.00
C LEU A 709 14.06 38.11 -7.20
N ASP A 710 13.47 38.86 -8.12
CA ASP A 710 13.74 40.29 -8.25
C ASP A 710 13.23 41.01 -6.99
N ASP A 711 14.05 41.90 -6.43
CA ASP A 711 13.78 42.55 -5.14
C ASP A 711 12.83 43.75 -5.31
N ASN A 712 12.02 44.03 -4.28
CA ASN A 712 11.00 45.07 -4.28
C ASN A 712 9.98 44.97 -5.43
N LYS A 713 9.74 43.76 -5.93
CA LYS A 713 8.70 43.45 -6.92
C LYS A 713 7.47 42.87 -6.25
N GLU A 714 6.31 43.12 -6.84
CA GLU A 714 5.05 42.57 -6.40
C GLU A 714 4.77 41.27 -7.16
N TYR A 715 4.42 40.23 -6.43
CA TYR A 715 4.11 38.92 -6.97
C TYR A 715 2.65 38.58 -6.66
N MET A 716 1.89 38.23 -7.69
CA MET A 716 0.55 37.67 -7.54
C MET A 716 0.66 36.19 -7.21
N ILE A 717 0.02 35.80 -6.10
CA ILE A 717 -0.15 34.41 -5.68
C ILE A 717 -1.61 34.02 -5.88
N LYS A 718 -1.85 33.11 -6.83
CA LYS A 718 -3.17 32.53 -7.12
C LYS A 718 -3.21 31.10 -6.60
N GLU A 719 -4.26 30.73 -5.88
CA GLU A 719 -4.47 29.37 -5.37
C GLU A 719 -5.75 28.77 -5.97
N GLU A 720 -5.70 27.50 -6.39
CA GLU A 720 -6.84 26.68 -6.80
C GLU A 720 -6.96 25.50 -5.83
N VAL A 721 -8.07 25.41 -5.10
CA VAL A 721 -8.25 24.45 -3.99
C VAL A 721 -9.37 23.45 -4.29
N ILE A 722 -9.08 22.16 -4.09
CA ILE A 722 -10.04 21.05 -4.08
C ILE A 722 -9.92 20.30 -2.77
N ASN A 723 -11.00 20.23 -1.98
CA ASN A 723 -11.09 19.49 -0.72
C ASN A 723 -12.55 19.09 -0.44
N SER A 724 -12.84 18.57 0.75
CA SER A 724 -14.21 18.19 1.15
C SER A 724 -15.23 19.34 1.17
N HIS A 725 -14.76 20.59 1.14
CA HIS A 725 -15.61 21.78 1.12
C HIS A 725 -15.76 22.39 -0.28
N PHE A 726 -14.83 22.11 -1.19
CA PHE A 726 -14.79 22.74 -2.51
C PHE A 726 -14.43 21.74 -3.60
N GLY A 727 -15.27 21.65 -4.64
CA GLY A 727 -14.99 20.82 -5.82
C GLY A 727 -15.15 19.32 -5.63
N SER A 728 -15.70 18.88 -4.48
CA SER A 728 -15.98 17.48 -4.18
C SER A 728 -17.42 17.10 -4.52
N ILE A 729 -17.62 16.33 -5.58
CA ILE A 729 -18.96 15.85 -5.97
C ILE A 729 -19.63 15.02 -4.87
N MET A 730 -18.84 14.25 -4.11
CA MET A 730 -19.36 13.42 -3.03
C MET A 730 -19.95 14.26 -1.90
N ASP A 731 -19.26 15.32 -1.49
CA ASP A 731 -19.70 16.21 -0.41
C ASP A 731 -20.87 17.09 -0.87
N GLU A 732 -20.83 17.60 -2.10
CA GLU A 732 -21.95 18.37 -2.68
C GLU A 732 -23.22 17.53 -2.85
N TRP A 733 -23.09 16.28 -3.28
CA TRP A 733 -24.23 15.37 -3.36
C TRP A 733 -24.83 15.07 -1.97
N ARG A 734 -23.98 15.00 -0.93
CA ARG A 734 -24.43 14.88 0.45
C ARG A 734 -25.23 16.09 0.92
N LEU A 735 -24.82 17.30 0.54
CA LEU A 735 -25.56 18.53 0.83
C LEU A 735 -26.93 18.58 0.12
N LEU A 736 -27.02 18.00 -1.08
CA LEU A 736 -28.29 17.79 -1.78
C LEU A 736 -29.15 16.66 -1.18
N GLY A 737 -28.74 16.08 -0.05
CA GLY A 737 -29.49 15.04 0.66
C GLY A 737 -29.37 13.65 0.04
N ASN A 738 -28.30 13.37 -0.72
CA ASN A 738 -28.04 12.06 -1.35
C ASN A 738 -29.17 11.54 -2.24
N GLN A 739 -29.86 12.44 -2.96
CA GLN A 739 -30.95 12.05 -3.86
C GLN A 739 -30.46 11.07 -4.93
N GLU A 740 -31.23 10.00 -5.17
CA GLU A 740 -30.86 9.00 -6.17
C GLU A 740 -30.99 9.54 -7.59
N GLU A 741 -32.02 10.33 -7.86
CA GLU A 741 -32.26 10.95 -9.16
C GLU A 741 -32.23 12.47 -9.02
N LEU A 742 -31.53 13.13 -9.94
CA LEU A 742 -31.42 14.58 -10.01
C LEU A 742 -31.98 15.08 -11.34
N GLY A 743 -32.66 16.23 -11.31
CA GLY A 743 -33.11 16.92 -12.50
C GLY A 743 -31.95 17.58 -13.24
N LYS A 744 -32.24 18.09 -14.44
CA LYS A 744 -31.23 18.78 -15.27
C LYS A 744 -30.68 20.04 -14.59
N GLU A 745 -31.50 20.72 -13.79
CA GLU A 745 -31.10 21.93 -13.07
C GLU A 745 -30.08 21.61 -11.98
N GLU A 746 -30.30 20.55 -11.19
CA GLU A 746 -29.35 20.10 -10.16
C GLU A 746 -28.05 19.58 -10.78
N ILE A 747 -28.12 18.84 -11.90
CA ILE A 747 -26.92 18.41 -12.63
C ILE A 747 -26.14 19.62 -13.16
N HIS A 748 -26.85 20.62 -13.71
CA HIS A 748 -26.20 21.85 -14.18
C HIS A 748 -25.58 22.64 -13.03
N TYR A 749 -26.26 22.75 -11.89
CA TYR A 749 -25.72 23.34 -10.67
C TYR A 749 -24.42 22.64 -10.25
N LEU A 750 -24.43 21.31 -10.13
CA LEU A 750 -23.25 20.51 -9.76
C LEU A 750 -22.08 20.71 -10.72
N LYS A 751 -22.33 20.78 -12.04
CA LYS A 751 -21.27 21.08 -13.04
C LYS A 751 -20.59 22.43 -12.80
N ASN A 752 -21.29 23.41 -12.23
CA ASN A 752 -20.78 24.75 -11.98
C ASN A 752 -20.14 24.93 -10.59
N ILE A 753 -20.49 24.08 -9.62
CA ILE A 753 -19.96 24.19 -8.24
C ILE A 753 -18.88 23.14 -7.92
N CYS A 754 -18.86 22.00 -8.60
CA CYS A 754 -17.81 20.99 -8.46
C CYS A 754 -16.55 21.42 -9.25
N ILE A 755 -16.03 22.61 -8.94
CA ILE A 755 -14.84 23.24 -9.53
C ILE A 755 -13.90 23.74 -8.41
N PRO A 756 -12.61 23.99 -8.70
CA PRO A 756 -11.68 24.50 -7.69
C PRO A 756 -12.11 25.87 -7.18
N LYS A 757 -12.00 26.07 -5.87
CA LYS A 757 -12.12 27.40 -5.27
C LYS A 757 -10.85 28.19 -5.57
N ILE A 758 -11.00 29.46 -5.98
CA ILE A 758 -9.87 30.33 -6.33
C ILE A 758 -9.68 31.41 -5.28
N TYR A 759 -8.43 31.59 -4.84
CA TYR A 759 -7.97 32.72 -4.02
C TYR A 759 -6.86 33.47 -4.77
N ILE A 760 -6.79 34.79 -4.60
CA ILE A 760 -5.72 35.63 -5.14
C ILE A 760 -5.29 36.62 -4.07
N HIS A 761 -3.99 36.71 -3.83
CA HIS A 761 -3.37 37.73 -2.99
C HIS A 761 -2.04 38.16 -3.61
N HIS A 762 -1.42 39.22 -3.06
CA HIS A 762 -0.15 39.73 -3.54
C HIS A 762 0.86 39.74 -2.40
N GLU A 763 2.10 39.37 -2.71
CA GLU A 763 3.24 39.43 -1.80
C GLU A 763 4.36 40.25 -2.44
N ARG A 764 5.02 41.09 -1.64
CA ARG A 764 6.17 41.86 -2.11
C ARG A 764 7.46 41.12 -1.76
N SER A 765 8.40 41.06 -2.70
CA SER A 765 9.70 40.46 -2.43
C SER A 765 10.54 41.35 -1.51
N GLU A 766 11.12 40.73 -0.48
CA GLU A 766 12.05 41.35 0.46
C GLU A 766 13.33 40.50 0.54
N ASN A 767 14.49 41.14 0.36
CA ASN A 767 15.79 40.45 0.32
C ASN A 767 15.82 39.34 -0.74
N HIS A 768 15.25 39.61 -1.93
CA HIS A 768 15.10 38.64 -3.02
C HIS A 768 14.26 37.40 -2.68
N LYS A 769 13.32 37.52 -1.72
CA LYS A 769 12.50 36.40 -1.25
C LYS A 769 11.03 36.78 -1.10
N ILE A 770 10.15 35.82 -1.34
CA ILE A 770 8.77 35.86 -0.85
C ILE A 770 8.51 34.65 0.04
N LYS A 771 7.60 34.81 1.00
CA LYS A 771 7.14 33.72 1.86
C LYS A 771 5.64 33.60 1.74
N PHE A 772 5.15 32.36 1.67
CA PHE A 772 3.73 32.09 1.77
C PHE A 772 3.52 30.76 2.47
N GLN A 773 2.39 30.61 3.13
CA GLN A 773 2.03 29.41 3.86
C GLN A 773 0.82 28.75 3.20
N VAL A 774 0.87 27.42 3.13
CA VAL A 774 -0.27 26.60 2.72
C VAL A 774 -0.64 25.70 3.88
N GLU A 775 -1.91 25.73 4.28
CA GLU A 775 -2.52 24.79 5.22
C GLU A 775 -3.51 23.92 4.45
N LEU A 776 -3.24 22.62 4.39
CA LEU A 776 -4.01 21.65 3.61
C LEU A 776 -4.90 20.82 4.52
N GLU A 777 -6.20 20.79 4.24
CA GLU A 777 -7.12 19.84 4.85
C GLU A 777 -6.77 18.38 4.46
N PRO A 778 -7.21 17.36 5.21
CA PRO A 778 -7.08 15.97 4.80
C PRO A 778 -7.62 15.74 3.38
N HIS A 779 -6.82 15.11 2.54
CA HIS A 779 -7.10 14.86 1.12
C HIS A 779 -7.28 16.11 0.25
N GLU A 780 -6.84 17.27 0.71
CA GLU A 780 -6.82 18.46 -0.11
C GLU A 780 -5.75 18.37 -1.21
N MET A 781 -6.09 18.90 -2.39
CA MET A 781 -5.15 19.22 -3.46
C MET A 781 -5.23 20.72 -3.72
N ARG A 782 -4.07 21.36 -3.77
CA ARG A 782 -3.97 22.80 -3.98
C ARG A 782 -2.91 23.11 -5.03
N MET A 783 -3.28 23.85 -6.06
CA MET A 783 -2.34 24.40 -7.02
C MET A 783 -2.12 25.89 -6.74
N VAL A 784 -0.87 26.30 -6.60
CA VAL A 784 -0.45 27.68 -6.38
C VAL A 784 0.33 28.17 -7.59
N TYR A 785 -0.01 29.35 -8.11
CA TYR A 785 0.71 30.03 -9.18
C TYR A 785 1.30 31.32 -8.61
N ILE A 786 2.56 31.56 -8.92
CA ILE A 786 3.30 32.75 -8.48
C ILE A 786 3.85 33.42 -9.72
N ASN A 787 3.41 34.66 -9.97
CA ASN A 787 3.79 35.47 -11.12
C ASN A 787 4.20 36.86 -10.65
N GLU A 788 5.22 37.45 -11.27
CA GLU A 788 5.46 38.89 -11.13
C GLU A 788 4.26 39.66 -11.72
N TYR A 789 3.76 40.67 -10.99
CA TYR A 789 2.57 41.45 -11.34
C TYR A 789 2.93 42.72 -12.14
#